data_AF-A0AA36JRR8-F1
#
_entry.id   AF-A0AA36JRR8-F1
#
_cell.length_a   1.000
_cell.length_b   1.000
_cell.length_c   1.000
_cell.angle_alpha   90.00
_cell.angle_beta   90.00
_cell.angle_gamma   90.00
#
_symmetry.space_group_name_H-M   'P 1'
#
loop_
_entity.id
_entity.type
_entity.pdbx_description
1 polymer ?
#
loop_
_entity_poly.entity_id
_entity_poly.type
_entity_poly.pdbx_seq_one_letter_code
_entity_poly.pdbx_strand_id
1 'polypeptide(L)'
;MEPSFGLERLEDSISFRAAKPGNNVSFGLIFMSWLSFAFTILLFAFATQEVGSLVWALWGGGILLAVLVLSMGWARRLTAQMLLGYFLLAGLLAAVPVGDYVAESFMEEFWRLKGGASYTLRASDPGASFLDATQLEFDTAFIDATKSIGFMKAGHLHCVAPVLSESKQRRASFWVVGVDCCGKRGEFACLGSQEAARSGIVLNDRDGIYTKAARMAQSVHGLEILDSTDILLLGWISDPQLYMQHLWSRASAVESHTTFRLGQTCERAESLALQHLAQAVKGLCREAMPRYAWVIRGQSIEADSVDAALKLAGGGPAGASPTRPYSGGFPPDQGFAAPLSGTWASPESASPRRFPPETAQAFAPRLQPAGSVAASIQKPGELRRVSNDTKIQAPDEPTFYENTLLFLPEPAVNKLKLEPNMSDKGDTEKELWFGRVWELRELLRAQRNELLAREGRSKREELTPQQKADLDNLLRDPKRKNVLLRMAATWKGAVVRKRNSLNVLNTLRFAFLRGSVIYAHGSGGCSWDNFRICRMIARMGLLVIAPDGFAYPKNTAMGQKRHKDLQPLKKASDEVDYWANDLVYTSGSEGSYTYSTKAESVLEDPDKFRDLYEQCYRMRQNELHLIISKLPRWVRAQGFFIGGTSEGAMTVARFDDQRYGRQVLGRFINSFSIEYCYFTPNPDAAKLGGNLAVPTLNIIGTHDEYFGAQNSVAAAVKEDKVRGFGDAKLDGHGFDQLMEQEVDCALICQLEEGKHSPCESHDNFLRKLFQTFFTRPADICFLHELWKDDPISLNWVKMEKMRTKGQTVTKIFVPKMDHPVKVTLAELENFRRMKKTAKLNDMLKEEEQQRAAKDSSVKGLLAAVKRRNKAMKQPSQDGYSMKK
;
A
#
# COMPACT_ATOMS: atom_id res chain seq x y z
N MET A 1 2.53 47.39 -46.49
CA MET A 1 3.27 46.47 -47.37
C MET A 1 3.42 45.17 -46.61
N GLU A 2 3.00 44.05 -47.19
CA GLU A 2 3.11 42.72 -46.58
C GLU A 2 4.59 42.27 -46.49
N PRO A 3 4.88 41.25 -45.67
CA PRO A 3 5.30 40.01 -46.33
C PRO A 3 4.69 38.73 -45.70
N SER A 4 4.01 37.96 -46.57
CA SER A 4 4.04 36.49 -46.67
C SER A 4 4.35 35.64 -45.42
N PHE A 5 3.33 34.92 -44.94
CA PHE A 5 3.51 33.68 -44.16
C PHE A 5 4.15 32.58 -45.03
N GLY A 6 5.23 31.96 -44.54
CA GLY A 6 5.79 30.72 -45.07
C GLY A 6 5.78 29.64 -43.99
N LEU A 7 4.93 28.63 -44.17
CA LEU A 7 4.63 27.62 -43.14
C LEU A 7 5.21 26.25 -43.56
N GLU A 8 6.55 26.13 -43.52
CA GLU A 8 7.25 24.86 -43.78
C GLU A 8 8.32 24.59 -42.70
N ARG A 9 8.35 23.33 -42.23
CA ARG A 9 9.21 22.71 -41.16
C ARG A 9 8.59 22.65 -39.76
N LEU A 10 7.62 21.76 -39.62
CA LEU A 10 7.21 21.19 -38.32
C LEU A 10 6.73 19.73 -38.43
N GLU A 11 7.31 18.94 -39.35
CA GLU A 11 6.85 17.57 -39.67
C GLU A 11 7.68 16.41 -39.07
N ASP A 12 8.93 16.62 -38.65
CA ASP A 12 9.89 15.51 -38.43
C ASP A 12 10.00 14.93 -36.99
N SER A 13 9.03 15.15 -36.09
CA SER A 13 9.09 14.56 -34.73
C SER A 13 7.81 13.92 -34.19
N ILE A 14 6.79 13.68 -35.03
CA ILE A 14 5.64 12.83 -34.67
C ILE A 14 5.50 11.71 -35.71
N SER A 15 6.28 10.64 -35.52
CA SER A 15 6.16 9.41 -36.31
C SER A 15 4.90 8.61 -35.91
N PHE A 16 3.73 9.15 -36.25
CA PHE A 16 2.51 8.33 -36.34
C PHE A 16 2.72 7.36 -37.50
N ARG A 17 2.94 6.07 -37.19
CA ARG A 17 2.95 5.02 -38.20
C ARG A 17 1.64 5.09 -38.99
N ALA A 18 1.73 5.40 -40.27
CA ALA A 18 0.58 5.62 -41.14
C ALA A 18 -0.42 4.46 -41.02
N ALA A 19 -1.56 4.75 -40.40
CA ALA A 19 -2.65 3.81 -40.33
C ALA A 19 -3.21 3.61 -41.74
N LYS A 20 -3.49 2.35 -42.11
CA LYS A 20 -4.12 2.06 -43.41
C LYS A 20 -5.44 2.84 -43.53
N PRO A 21 -5.83 3.32 -44.74
CA PRO A 21 -6.96 4.23 -44.94
C PRO A 21 -8.36 3.70 -44.54
N GLY A 22 -8.46 2.51 -43.95
CA GLY A 22 -9.69 2.01 -43.29
C GLY A 22 -9.87 2.44 -41.83
N ASN A 23 -8.85 2.97 -41.15
CA ASN A 23 -8.91 3.21 -39.70
C ASN A 23 -9.65 4.51 -39.28
N ASN A 24 -9.83 5.47 -40.18
CA ASN A 24 -10.37 6.80 -39.82
C ASN A 24 -11.87 6.75 -39.46
N VAL A 25 -12.61 5.78 -39.99
CA VAL A 25 -14.05 5.62 -39.69
C VAL A 25 -14.24 5.15 -38.24
N SER A 26 -13.50 4.15 -37.79
CA SER A 26 -13.56 3.65 -36.39
C SER A 26 -13.26 4.75 -35.37
N PHE A 27 -12.23 5.57 -35.60
CA PHE A 27 -11.89 6.65 -34.67
C PHE A 27 -13.04 7.65 -34.48
N GLY A 28 -13.69 8.06 -35.58
CA GLY A 28 -14.86 8.96 -35.51
C GLY A 28 -16.06 8.36 -34.78
N LEU A 29 -16.30 7.05 -34.93
CA LEU A 29 -17.39 6.34 -34.25
C LEU A 29 -17.20 6.31 -32.72
N ILE A 30 -15.99 5.95 -32.25
CA ILE A 30 -15.68 5.95 -30.81
C ILE A 30 -15.74 7.38 -30.26
N PHE A 31 -15.05 8.31 -30.91
CA PHE A 31 -14.83 9.65 -30.36
C PHE A 31 -16.13 10.44 -30.17
N MET A 32 -17.04 10.41 -31.15
CA MET A 32 -18.34 11.11 -31.04
C MET A 32 -19.27 10.47 -30.00
N SER A 33 -19.23 9.14 -29.87
CA SER A 33 -20.02 8.42 -28.85
C SER A 33 -19.49 8.67 -27.43
N TRP A 34 -18.16 8.74 -27.28
CA TRP A 34 -17.51 9.10 -26.02
C TRP A 34 -17.76 10.56 -25.64
N LEU A 35 -17.64 11.49 -26.60
CA LEU A 35 -17.84 12.93 -26.38
C LEU A 35 -19.29 13.24 -25.96
N SER A 36 -20.28 12.63 -26.62
CA SER A 36 -21.70 12.80 -26.25
C SER A 36 -22.02 12.22 -24.87
N PHE A 37 -21.43 11.07 -24.50
CA PHE A 37 -21.55 10.51 -23.13
C PHE A 37 -20.94 11.46 -22.08
N ALA A 38 -19.70 11.92 -22.29
CA ALA A 38 -19.00 12.82 -21.37
C ALA A 38 -19.75 14.15 -21.21
N PHE A 39 -20.16 14.77 -22.31
CA PHE A 39 -20.95 16.01 -22.32
C PHE A 39 -22.28 15.85 -21.58
N THR A 40 -22.96 14.71 -21.76
CA THR A 40 -24.23 14.44 -21.07
C THR A 40 -24.03 14.25 -19.55
N ILE A 41 -22.96 13.57 -19.11
CA ILE A 41 -22.63 13.53 -17.68
C ILE A 41 -22.38 14.94 -17.13
N LEU A 42 -21.61 15.77 -17.85
CA LEU A 42 -21.34 17.14 -17.42
C LEU A 42 -22.63 17.98 -17.29
N LEU A 43 -23.55 17.89 -18.25
CA LEU A 43 -24.84 18.55 -18.15
C LEU A 43 -25.68 18.04 -16.96
N PHE A 44 -25.79 16.73 -16.79
CA PHE A 44 -26.61 16.14 -15.71
C PHE A 44 -26.03 16.36 -14.31
N ALA A 45 -24.71 16.32 -14.16
CA ALA A 45 -24.03 16.54 -12.89
C ALA A 45 -24.00 18.03 -12.47
N PHE A 46 -23.72 18.95 -13.40
CA PHE A 46 -23.40 20.34 -13.06
C PHE A 46 -24.47 21.36 -13.43
N ALA A 47 -25.31 21.13 -14.45
CA ALA A 47 -26.23 22.14 -14.99
C ALA A 47 -27.72 21.89 -14.69
N THR A 48 -28.09 20.73 -14.16
CA THR A 48 -29.49 20.36 -13.86
C THR A 48 -30.17 21.25 -12.83
N GLN A 49 -29.44 21.70 -11.81
CA GLN A 49 -29.97 22.54 -10.74
C GLN A 49 -30.28 23.98 -11.21
N GLU A 50 -29.43 24.56 -12.06
CA GLU A 50 -29.63 25.94 -12.55
C GLU A 50 -30.55 25.99 -13.79
N VAL A 51 -30.44 25.03 -14.72
CA VAL A 51 -31.12 25.06 -16.03
C VAL A 51 -31.69 23.71 -16.47
N GLY A 52 -32.29 22.95 -15.54
CA GLY A 52 -32.79 21.59 -15.77
C GLY A 52 -33.66 21.40 -17.01
N SER A 53 -34.58 22.32 -17.32
CA SER A 53 -35.41 22.25 -18.53
C SER A 53 -34.59 22.29 -19.83
N LEU A 54 -33.49 23.06 -19.85
CA LEU A 54 -32.57 23.12 -20.99
C LEU A 54 -31.75 21.82 -21.10
N VAL A 55 -31.29 21.26 -19.96
CA VAL A 55 -30.58 19.97 -19.95
C VAL A 55 -31.45 18.85 -20.53
N TRP A 56 -32.71 18.74 -20.11
CA TRP A 56 -33.66 17.76 -20.66
C TRP A 56 -33.96 18.00 -22.14
N ALA A 57 -34.08 19.26 -22.58
CA ALA A 57 -34.29 19.59 -24.00
C ALA A 57 -33.08 19.23 -24.88
N LEU A 58 -31.85 19.52 -24.42
CA LEU A 58 -30.61 19.16 -25.11
C LEU A 58 -30.44 17.64 -25.20
N TRP A 59 -30.70 16.92 -24.11
CA TRP A 59 -30.66 15.45 -24.10
C TRP A 59 -31.71 14.84 -25.02
N GLY A 60 -32.95 15.31 -24.97
CA GLY A 60 -34.02 14.88 -25.87
C GLY A 60 -33.70 15.14 -27.34
N GLY A 61 -33.13 16.31 -27.65
CA GLY A 61 -32.60 16.62 -28.98
C GLY A 61 -31.47 15.68 -29.43
N GLY A 62 -30.55 15.33 -28.52
CA GLY A 62 -29.52 14.32 -28.75
C GLY A 62 -30.09 12.93 -29.04
N ILE A 63 -31.11 12.49 -28.32
CA ILE A 63 -31.81 11.22 -28.56
C ILE A 63 -32.49 11.23 -29.94
N LEU A 64 -33.19 12.31 -30.30
CA LEU A 64 -33.81 12.46 -31.62
C LEU A 64 -32.77 12.43 -32.75
N LEU A 65 -31.62 13.08 -32.57
CA LEU A 65 -30.51 13.05 -33.53
C LEU A 65 -29.90 11.63 -33.66
N ALA A 66 -29.70 10.92 -32.55
CA ALA A 66 -29.19 9.55 -32.57
C ALA A 66 -30.15 8.59 -33.29
N VAL A 67 -31.46 8.73 -33.05
CA VAL A 67 -32.51 7.97 -33.75
C VAL A 67 -32.57 8.33 -35.24
N LEU A 68 -32.39 9.61 -35.60
CA LEU A 68 -32.32 10.05 -37.00
C LEU A 68 -31.10 9.46 -37.72
N VAL A 69 -29.91 9.47 -37.10
CA VAL A 69 -28.71 8.85 -37.66
C VAL A 69 -28.89 7.34 -37.82
N LEU A 70 -29.49 6.67 -36.83
CA LEU A 70 -29.79 5.24 -36.88
C LEU A 70 -30.78 4.90 -38.00
N SER A 71 -31.84 5.70 -38.19
CA SER A 71 -32.86 5.48 -39.21
C SER A 71 -32.36 5.78 -40.63
N MET A 72 -31.54 6.83 -40.81
CA MET A 72 -30.86 7.09 -42.09
C MET A 72 -29.88 5.96 -42.44
N GLY A 73 -29.12 5.46 -41.47
CA GLY A 73 -28.23 4.31 -41.64
C GLY A 73 -29.01 3.05 -42.04
N TRP A 74 -30.15 2.80 -41.42
CA TRP A 74 -31.05 1.68 -41.76
C TRP A 74 -31.60 1.82 -43.19
N ALA A 75 -32.18 2.98 -43.53
CA ALA A 75 -32.78 3.24 -44.84
C ALA A 75 -31.75 3.14 -45.99
N ARG A 76 -30.52 3.59 -45.76
CA ARG A 76 -29.42 3.54 -46.75
C ARG A 76 -28.58 2.24 -46.68
N ARG A 77 -28.88 1.33 -45.75
CA ARG A 77 -28.10 0.12 -45.46
C ARG A 77 -26.61 0.40 -45.16
N LEU A 78 -26.31 1.54 -44.53
CA LEU A 78 -24.96 1.98 -44.19
C LEU A 78 -24.61 1.56 -42.76
N THR A 79 -23.98 0.39 -42.61
CA THR A 79 -23.65 -0.22 -41.30
C THR A 79 -22.91 0.72 -40.35
N ALA A 80 -21.98 1.54 -40.84
CA ALA A 80 -21.25 2.50 -40.01
C ALA A 80 -22.18 3.58 -39.40
N GLN A 81 -23.18 4.06 -40.14
CA GLN A 81 -24.16 5.02 -39.63
C GLN A 81 -25.13 4.37 -38.64
N MET A 82 -25.51 3.10 -38.86
CA MET A 82 -26.31 2.34 -37.90
C MET A 82 -25.56 2.14 -36.58
N LEU A 83 -24.28 1.77 -36.64
CA LEU A 83 -23.44 1.61 -35.45
C LEU A 83 -23.25 2.96 -34.72
N LEU A 84 -23.03 4.06 -35.46
CA LEU A 84 -22.95 5.40 -34.87
C LEU A 84 -24.23 5.78 -34.11
N GLY A 85 -25.40 5.65 -34.75
CA GLY A 85 -26.67 5.97 -34.12
C GLY A 85 -26.95 5.11 -32.89
N TYR A 86 -26.59 3.83 -32.94
CA TYR A 86 -26.71 2.92 -31.79
C TYR A 86 -25.78 3.30 -30.63
N PHE A 87 -24.50 3.59 -30.88
CA PHE A 87 -23.54 3.95 -29.84
C PHE A 87 -23.83 5.34 -29.23
N LEU A 88 -24.27 6.31 -30.04
CA LEU A 88 -24.76 7.60 -29.54
C LEU A 88 -25.97 7.41 -28.61
N LEU A 89 -26.98 6.63 -29.05
CA LEU A 89 -28.16 6.35 -28.24
C LEU A 89 -27.82 5.63 -26.93
N ALA A 90 -26.97 4.61 -26.98
CA ALA A 90 -26.51 3.89 -25.79
C ALA A 90 -25.71 4.78 -24.83
N GLY A 91 -24.85 5.67 -25.35
CA GLY A 91 -24.12 6.66 -24.57
C GLY A 91 -25.06 7.64 -23.87
N LEU A 92 -25.98 8.26 -24.61
CA LEU A 92 -26.95 9.22 -24.06
C LEU A 92 -27.85 8.61 -22.97
N LEU A 93 -28.26 7.34 -23.12
CA LEU A 93 -29.06 6.64 -22.10
C LEU A 93 -28.22 6.25 -20.87
N ALA A 94 -26.98 5.80 -21.06
CA ALA A 94 -26.10 5.40 -19.96
C ALA A 94 -25.55 6.60 -19.15
N ALA A 95 -25.44 7.78 -19.77
CA ALA A 95 -24.93 8.98 -19.12
C ALA A 95 -25.86 9.53 -18.04
N VAL A 96 -27.19 9.46 -18.22
CA VAL A 96 -28.18 10.01 -17.28
C VAL A 96 -28.02 9.47 -15.86
N PRO A 97 -28.11 8.16 -15.57
CA PRO A 97 -27.99 7.65 -14.20
C PRO A 97 -26.61 7.88 -13.57
N VAL A 98 -25.56 8.08 -14.38
CA VAL A 98 -24.22 8.44 -13.89
C VAL A 98 -24.16 9.91 -13.49
N GLY A 99 -24.66 10.81 -14.34
CA GLY A 99 -24.73 12.23 -14.04
C GLY A 99 -25.65 12.53 -12.86
N ASP A 100 -26.80 11.86 -12.79
CA ASP A 100 -27.78 11.93 -11.71
C ASP A 100 -27.17 11.45 -10.37
N TYR A 101 -26.50 10.30 -10.37
CA TYR A 101 -25.76 9.83 -9.18
C TYR A 101 -24.68 10.82 -8.70
N VAL A 102 -23.95 11.46 -9.63
CA VAL A 102 -22.97 12.51 -9.29
C VAL A 102 -23.66 13.78 -8.78
N ALA A 103 -24.83 14.10 -9.32
CA ALA A 103 -25.65 15.23 -8.86
C ALA A 103 -26.10 15.02 -7.41
N GLU A 104 -26.81 13.93 -7.11
CA GLU A 104 -27.28 13.59 -5.75
C GLU A 104 -26.13 13.40 -4.75
N SER A 105 -25.05 12.71 -5.14
CA SER A 105 -23.98 12.31 -4.20
C SER A 105 -23.02 13.44 -3.81
N PHE A 106 -22.91 14.50 -4.62
CA PHE A 106 -21.90 15.55 -4.45
C PHE A 106 -22.42 16.95 -4.76
N MET A 107 -23.14 17.13 -5.88
CA MET A 107 -23.46 18.46 -6.36
C MET A 107 -24.68 19.08 -5.69
N GLU A 108 -25.70 18.30 -5.28
CA GLU A 108 -26.83 18.80 -4.49
C GLU A 108 -26.34 19.50 -3.22
N GLU A 109 -25.45 18.85 -2.47
CA GLU A 109 -24.82 19.44 -1.29
C GLU A 109 -23.96 20.65 -1.65
N PHE A 110 -23.13 20.58 -2.70
CA PHE A 110 -22.33 21.73 -3.15
C PHE A 110 -23.20 22.95 -3.48
N TRP A 111 -24.32 22.76 -4.19
CA TRP A 111 -25.24 23.83 -4.55
C TRP A 111 -26.02 24.36 -3.33
N ARG A 112 -26.43 23.48 -2.40
CA ARG A 112 -27.01 23.86 -1.11
C ARG A 112 -26.07 24.77 -0.31
N LEU A 113 -24.78 24.43 -0.24
CA LEU A 113 -23.79 25.25 0.46
C LEU A 113 -23.47 26.56 -0.27
N LYS A 114 -23.38 26.53 -1.61
CA LYS A 114 -23.09 27.71 -2.44
C LYS A 114 -24.23 28.74 -2.44
N GLY A 115 -25.48 28.29 -2.42
CA GLY A 115 -26.67 29.15 -2.50
C GLY A 115 -27.37 29.44 -1.16
N GLY A 116 -26.97 28.78 -0.08
CA GLY A 116 -27.57 28.96 1.24
C GLY A 116 -26.97 30.13 2.05
N ALA A 117 -27.68 30.51 3.12
CA ALA A 117 -27.25 31.61 3.97
C ALA A 117 -26.04 31.25 4.84
N SER A 118 -25.13 32.22 5.00
CA SER A 118 -23.96 32.12 5.89
C SER A 118 -24.05 33.19 6.97
N TYR A 119 -23.80 32.80 8.22
CA TYR A 119 -23.92 33.68 9.39
C TYR A 119 -22.71 33.56 10.32
N THR A 120 -22.25 34.70 10.83
CA THR A 120 -21.28 34.77 11.94
C THR A 120 -22.04 35.03 13.24
N LEU A 121 -21.82 34.22 14.28
CA LEU A 121 -22.60 34.24 15.52
C LEU A 121 -21.84 33.69 16.73
N ARG A 122 -22.44 33.75 17.93
CA ARG A 122 -21.90 33.15 19.16
C ARG A 122 -22.67 31.88 19.49
N ALA A 123 -21.98 30.88 20.04
CA ALA A 123 -22.60 29.59 20.39
C ALA A 123 -23.66 29.67 21.51
N SER A 124 -23.91 30.86 22.08
CA SER A 124 -24.98 31.17 23.03
C SER A 124 -26.24 31.77 22.40
N ASP A 125 -26.19 32.18 21.12
CA ASP A 125 -27.34 32.76 20.42
C ASP A 125 -28.41 31.67 20.11
N PRO A 126 -29.72 32.02 20.02
CA PRO A 126 -30.78 31.01 19.84
C PRO A 126 -30.78 30.37 18.44
N GLY A 127 -30.72 29.04 18.39
CA GLY A 127 -30.68 28.26 17.14
C GLY A 127 -31.87 28.50 16.20
N ALA A 128 -33.06 28.79 16.74
CA ALA A 128 -34.23 29.12 15.94
C ALA A 128 -34.06 30.35 15.02
N SER A 129 -33.07 31.20 15.28
CA SER A 129 -32.76 32.40 14.47
C SER A 129 -31.99 32.09 13.18
N PHE A 130 -31.50 30.86 13.01
CA PHE A 130 -30.58 30.46 11.94
C PHE A 130 -31.04 29.18 11.19
N LEU A 131 -32.36 28.96 11.11
CA LEU A 131 -32.95 27.76 10.49
C LEU A 131 -32.77 27.70 8.96
N ASP A 132 -32.50 28.83 8.31
CA ASP A 132 -32.19 28.98 6.89
C ASP A 132 -30.68 28.85 6.58
N ALA A 133 -29.84 28.80 7.61
CA ALA A 133 -28.40 28.74 7.47
C ALA A 133 -27.92 27.42 6.87
N THR A 134 -26.92 27.49 6.01
CA THR A 134 -26.15 26.32 5.55
C THR A 134 -24.73 26.33 6.07
N GLN A 135 -24.18 27.50 6.36
CA GLN A 135 -22.83 27.70 6.90
C GLN A 135 -22.90 28.61 8.13
N LEU A 136 -22.30 28.18 9.24
CA LEU A 136 -22.18 28.98 10.46
C LEU A 136 -20.71 29.16 10.81
N GLU A 137 -20.31 30.39 11.10
CA GLU A 137 -19.00 30.75 11.64
C GLU A 137 -19.17 31.26 13.07
N PHE A 138 -18.33 30.78 14.00
CA PHE A 138 -18.46 31.09 15.41
C PHE A 138 -17.30 31.99 15.88
N ASP A 139 -17.61 33.18 16.43
CA ASP A 139 -16.61 34.11 16.96
C ASP A 139 -15.72 33.42 18.02
N THR A 140 -16.39 32.85 19.02
CA THR A 140 -15.82 32.09 20.13
C THR A 140 -16.69 30.87 20.40
N ALA A 141 -16.18 29.69 20.06
CA ALA A 141 -16.85 28.42 20.33
C ALA A 141 -15.82 27.30 20.51
N PHE A 142 -16.17 26.32 21.32
CA PHE A 142 -15.48 25.04 21.42
C PHE A 142 -16.52 23.90 21.54
N ILE A 143 -16.10 22.69 21.18
CA ILE A 143 -16.92 21.48 21.33
C ILE A 143 -16.66 20.91 22.72
N ASP A 144 -17.69 20.82 23.56
CA ASP A 144 -17.54 20.20 24.89
C ASP A 144 -17.68 18.67 24.78
N ALA A 145 -16.56 18.03 24.43
CA ALA A 145 -16.46 16.57 24.30
C ALA A 145 -16.84 15.83 25.60
N THR A 146 -16.74 16.47 26.78
CA THR A 146 -17.14 15.85 28.05
C THR A 146 -18.65 15.68 28.19
N LYS A 147 -19.43 16.47 27.43
CA LYS A 147 -20.89 16.43 27.34
C LYS A 147 -21.40 15.67 26.10
N SER A 148 -20.55 14.83 25.49
CA SER A 148 -20.92 14.03 24.32
C SER A 148 -21.75 12.81 24.68
N ILE A 149 -22.63 12.39 23.76
CA ILE A 149 -23.38 11.13 23.85
C ILE A 149 -23.34 10.39 22.50
N GLY A 150 -23.18 9.07 22.59
CA GLY A 150 -23.38 8.15 21.48
C GLY A 150 -24.73 7.42 21.59
N PHE A 151 -25.60 7.61 20.60
CA PHE A 151 -26.91 6.96 20.48
C PHE A 151 -26.85 5.77 19.52
N MET A 152 -26.97 4.54 20.04
CA MET A 152 -26.86 3.32 19.24
C MET A 152 -28.15 3.03 18.45
N LYS A 153 -28.10 3.05 17.11
CA LYS A 153 -29.21 2.65 16.22
C LYS A 153 -28.66 1.77 15.08
N ALA A 154 -29.34 0.67 14.76
CA ALA A 154 -29.00 -0.23 13.64
C ALA A 154 -27.54 -0.76 13.62
N GLY A 155 -26.84 -0.77 14.77
CA GLY A 155 -25.44 -1.20 14.87
C GLY A 155 -24.40 -0.08 14.72
N HIS A 156 -24.84 1.17 14.53
CA HIS A 156 -24.01 2.36 14.47
C HIS A 156 -24.26 3.28 15.67
N LEU A 157 -23.21 3.94 16.14
CA LEU A 157 -23.25 4.90 17.23
C LEU A 157 -23.36 6.32 16.65
N HIS A 158 -24.54 6.92 16.75
CA HIS A 158 -24.80 8.30 16.33
C HIS A 158 -24.37 9.27 17.42
N CYS A 159 -23.29 9.99 17.15
CA CYS A 159 -22.59 10.84 18.09
C CYS A 159 -23.12 12.27 18.05
N VAL A 160 -23.25 12.89 19.23
CA VAL A 160 -23.50 14.32 19.41
C VAL A 160 -22.54 14.91 20.45
N ALA A 161 -22.13 16.16 20.27
CA ALA A 161 -21.50 16.98 21.31
C ALA A 161 -21.95 18.45 21.19
N PRO A 162 -22.21 19.16 22.29
CA PRO A 162 -22.66 20.54 22.24
C PRO A 162 -21.51 21.49 21.92
N VAL A 163 -21.82 22.53 21.15
CA VAL A 163 -20.94 23.67 20.87
C VAL A 163 -21.28 24.77 21.87
N LEU A 164 -20.28 25.25 22.62
CA LEU A 164 -20.46 26.25 23.69
C LEU A 164 -19.47 27.40 23.53
N SER A 165 -19.86 28.60 23.95
CA SER A 165 -18.98 29.78 24.08
C SER A 165 -18.23 29.77 25.42
N GLU A 166 -18.86 29.24 26.48
CA GLU A 166 -18.29 29.19 27.83
C GLU A 166 -18.54 27.82 28.50
N SER A 167 -17.62 27.36 29.36
CA SER A 167 -17.74 26.07 30.07
C SER A 167 -18.95 25.98 31.01
N LYS A 168 -19.43 27.12 31.51
CA LYS A 168 -20.62 27.24 32.38
C LYS A 168 -21.93 27.44 31.61
N GLN A 169 -21.89 27.57 30.29
CA GLN A 169 -23.07 27.77 29.46
C GLN A 169 -24.01 26.55 29.57
N ARG A 170 -25.28 26.80 29.93
CA ARG A 170 -26.30 25.74 30.08
C ARG A 170 -27.17 25.57 28.84
N ARG A 171 -27.37 26.62 28.04
CA ARG A 171 -28.10 26.58 26.78
C ARG A 171 -27.20 26.06 25.66
N ALA A 172 -27.58 25.01 24.97
CA ALA A 172 -26.82 24.46 23.84
C ALA A 172 -27.73 24.32 22.63
N SER A 173 -27.75 25.34 21.77
CA SER A 173 -28.52 25.34 20.51
C SER A 173 -27.79 24.66 19.35
N PHE A 174 -26.46 24.59 19.39
CA PHE A 174 -25.63 24.07 18.30
C PHE A 174 -24.92 22.78 18.72
N TRP A 175 -24.96 21.76 17.85
CA TRP A 175 -24.47 20.41 18.18
C TRP A 175 -23.67 19.82 17.03
N VAL A 176 -22.43 19.41 17.28
CA VAL A 176 -21.64 18.66 16.29
C VAL A 176 -22.10 17.21 16.27
N VAL A 177 -22.25 16.65 15.07
CA VAL A 177 -22.74 15.29 14.86
C VAL A 177 -21.76 14.41 14.08
N GLY A 178 -21.86 13.10 14.26
CA GLY A 178 -21.10 12.12 13.47
C GLY A 178 -21.50 10.67 13.75
N VAL A 179 -20.84 9.72 13.10
CA VAL A 179 -21.11 8.28 13.25
C VAL A 179 -19.83 7.54 13.67
N ASP A 180 -19.95 6.66 14.66
CA ASP A 180 -18.90 5.76 15.17
C ASP A 180 -17.60 6.50 15.61
N CYS A 181 -17.75 7.75 16.08
CA CYS A 181 -16.65 8.68 16.39
C CYS A 181 -16.73 9.28 17.81
N CYS A 182 -17.41 8.60 18.74
CA CYS A 182 -17.54 8.98 20.14
C CYS A 182 -17.58 7.74 21.03
N GLY A 183 -17.35 7.93 22.33
CA GLY A 183 -17.70 6.94 23.34
C GLY A 183 -19.22 6.89 23.56
N LYS A 184 -19.71 5.96 24.39
CA LYS A 184 -21.12 6.00 24.83
C LYS A 184 -21.46 7.32 25.53
N ARG A 185 -20.49 7.90 26.26
CA ARG A 185 -20.52 9.22 26.90
C ARG A 185 -19.10 9.78 27.02
N GLY A 186 -18.93 11.10 26.94
CA GLY A 186 -17.74 11.82 27.42
C GLY A 186 -16.46 11.72 26.59
N GLU A 187 -16.53 11.12 25.40
CA GLU A 187 -15.45 11.10 24.40
C GLU A 187 -16.04 11.52 23.05
N PHE A 188 -15.37 12.40 22.30
CA PHE A 188 -15.85 12.86 20.99
C PHE A 188 -14.66 13.20 20.07
N ALA A 189 -14.61 12.51 18.93
CA ALA A 189 -13.52 12.58 17.94
C ALA A 189 -14.08 12.58 16.50
N CYS A 190 -15.28 13.12 16.31
CA CYS A 190 -15.90 13.24 14.99
C CYS A 190 -15.18 14.28 14.13
N LEU A 191 -15.27 14.14 12.80
CA LEU A 191 -14.59 15.02 11.84
C LEU A 191 -14.81 16.49 12.21
N GLY A 192 -13.69 17.23 12.29
CA GLY A 192 -13.66 18.62 12.71
C GLY A 192 -13.28 18.87 14.17
N SER A 193 -13.28 17.87 15.07
CA SER A 193 -13.07 18.09 16.52
C SER A 193 -11.64 18.52 16.96
N GLN A 194 -10.87 19.18 16.10
CA GLN A 194 -9.61 19.84 16.42
C GLN A 194 -9.88 21.29 16.85
N GLU A 195 -9.09 21.79 17.81
CA GLU A 195 -9.37 23.04 18.53
C GLU A 195 -9.29 24.30 17.63
N ALA A 196 -8.72 24.18 16.43
CA ALA A 196 -8.60 25.25 15.44
C ALA A 196 -9.87 25.50 14.59
N ALA A 197 -10.83 24.58 14.55
CA ALA A 197 -12.02 24.70 13.71
C ALA A 197 -13.12 25.53 14.41
N ARG A 198 -13.59 26.60 13.75
CA ARG A 198 -14.67 27.49 14.24
C ARG A 198 -15.90 27.58 13.33
N SER A 199 -16.03 26.66 12.36
CA SER A 199 -17.14 26.68 11.41
C SER A 199 -17.91 25.36 11.39
N GLY A 200 -19.20 25.44 11.10
CA GLY A 200 -20.10 24.29 11.01
C GLY A 200 -20.99 24.37 9.77
N ILE A 201 -21.10 23.25 9.07
CA ILE A 201 -22.10 23.08 8.01
C ILE A 201 -23.41 22.61 8.66
N VAL A 202 -24.53 23.27 8.41
CA VAL A 202 -25.83 22.82 8.94
C VAL A 202 -26.27 21.55 8.22
N LEU A 203 -26.56 20.49 8.97
CA LEU A 203 -26.95 19.17 8.49
C LEU A 203 -28.44 18.89 8.76
N ASN A 204 -29.09 18.20 7.82
CA ASN A 204 -30.51 17.83 7.93
C ASN A 204 -30.66 16.42 8.52
N ASP A 205 -31.24 16.31 9.72
CA ASP A 205 -31.50 15.06 10.43
C ASP A 205 -32.83 14.42 9.97
N ARG A 206 -32.83 13.92 8.72
CA ARG A 206 -34.00 13.30 8.05
C ARG A 206 -34.69 12.21 8.89
N ASP A 207 -33.95 11.49 9.74
CA ASP A 207 -34.46 10.41 10.60
C ASP A 207 -34.77 10.85 12.06
N GLY A 208 -34.48 12.10 12.43
CA GLY A 208 -34.60 12.62 13.79
C GLY A 208 -33.71 11.90 14.82
N ILE A 209 -32.58 11.32 14.41
CA ILE A 209 -31.70 10.51 15.30
C ILE A 209 -30.81 11.43 16.13
N TYR A 210 -30.13 12.37 15.49
CA TYR A 210 -29.21 13.28 16.16
C TYR A 210 -29.95 14.24 17.08
N THR A 211 -31.15 14.66 16.71
CA THR A 211 -32.05 15.46 17.55
C THR A 211 -32.43 14.71 18.84
N LYS A 212 -32.67 13.39 18.76
CA LYS A 212 -32.92 12.54 19.94
C LYS A 212 -31.67 12.36 20.79
N ALA A 213 -30.50 12.20 20.16
CA ALA A 213 -29.22 12.12 20.86
C ALA A 213 -28.86 13.43 21.58
N ALA A 214 -29.08 14.59 20.94
CA ALA A 214 -28.89 15.93 21.53
C ALA A 214 -29.79 16.14 22.75
N ARG A 215 -31.08 15.80 22.66
CA ARG A 215 -32.01 15.83 23.80
C ARG A 215 -31.59 14.88 24.93
N MET A 216 -31.06 13.71 24.60
CA MET A 216 -30.48 12.79 25.60
C MET A 216 -29.27 13.43 26.29
N ALA A 217 -28.38 14.09 25.55
CA ALA A 217 -27.24 14.81 26.10
C ALA A 217 -27.68 15.99 26.99
N GLN A 218 -28.71 16.75 26.59
CA GLN A 218 -29.28 17.81 27.42
C GLN A 218 -29.73 17.29 28.78
N SER A 219 -30.51 16.19 28.78
CA SER A 219 -31.02 15.56 30.01
C SER A 219 -29.90 14.96 30.89
N VAL A 220 -28.91 14.28 30.30
CA VAL A 220 -27.84 13.60 31.04
C VAL A 220 -26.83 14.59 31.63
N HIS A 221 -26.53 15.69 30.94
CA HIS A 221 -25.52 16.67 31.36
C HIS A 221 -26.09 17.94 32.02
N GLY A 222 -27.41 17.99 32.27
CA GLY A 222 -28.05 19.09 32.99
C GLY A 222 -28.03 20.44 32.26
N LEU A 223 -28.03 20.37 30.92
CA LEU A 223 -28.20 21.51 30.03
C LEU A 223 -29.69 21.88 29.92
N GLU A 224 -29.97 23.06 29.37
CA GLU A 224 -31.33 23.48 29.03
C GLU A 224 -31.93 22.51 28.00
N ILE A 225 -33.15 22.03 28.26
CA ILE A 225 -33.89 21.17 27.34
C ILE A 225 -34.55 22.09 26.31
N LEU A 226 -34.16 21.95 25.05
CA LEU A 226 -34.63 22.80 23.96
C LEU A 226 -35.63 22.08 23.05
N ASP A 227 -36.52 22.87 22.45
CA ASP A 227 -37.36 22.41 21.36
C ASP A 227 -36.53 22.08 20.12
N SER A 228 -37.06 21.21 19.26
CA SER A 228 -36.33 20.71 18.08
C SER A 228 -36.06 21.80 17.04
N THR A 229 -36.81 22.90 17.05
CA THR A 229 -36.57 24.10 16.24
C THR A 229 -35.42 24.98 16.77
N ASP A 230 -34.95 24.74 18.00
CA ASP A 230 -33.86 25.47 18.63
C ASP A 230 -32.54 24.68 18.65
N ILE A 231 -32.54 23.48 18.05
CA ILE A 231 -31.41 22.54 17.93
C ILE A 231 -30.95 22.52 16.47
N LEU A 232 -29.79 23.11 16.20
CA LEU A 232 -29.08 23.04 14.93
C LEU A 232 -27.95 22.02 15.00
N LEU A 233 -27.87 21.18 13.98
CA LEU A 233 -26.96 20.05 13.90
C LEU A 233 -25.88 20.35 12.87
N LEU A 234 -24.61 20.14 13.23
CA LEU A 234 -23.47 20.65 12.50
C LEU A 234 -22.49 19.53 12.12
N GLY A 235 -22.08 19.53 10.86
CA GLY A 235 -20.82 18.92 10.44
C GLY A 235 -19.71 19.94 10.71
N TRP A 236 -18.87 19.70 11.72
CA TRP A 236 -17.85 20.66 12.11
C TRP A 236 -16.64 20.59 11.17
N ILE A 237 -16.14 21.74 10.75
CA ILE A 237 -15.08 21.85 9.75
C ILE A 237 -14.22 23.10 10.00
N SER A 238 -12.98 23.08 9.51
CA SER A 238 -12.07 24.22 9.62
C SER A 238 -12.31 25.30 8.55
N ASP A 239 -12.81 24.92 7.38
CA ASP A 239 -12.94 25.78 6.19
C ASP A 239 -14.10 25.27 5.30
N PRO A 240 -15.24 25.97 5.23
CA PRO A 240 -16.38 25.62 4.37
C PRO A 240 -16.05 25.65 2.87
N GLN A 241 -15.21 26.59 2.45
CA GLN A 241 -14.79 26.73 1.06
C GLN A 241 -13.93 25.54 0.64
N LEU A 242 -13.04 25.05 1.51
CA LEU A 242 -12.26 23.83 1.29
C LEU A 242 -13.15 22.59 1.21
N TYR A 243 -14.20 22.50 2.04
CA TYR A 243 -15.17 21.40 1.95
C TYR A 243 -15.94 21.42 0.62
N MET A 244 -16.38 22.60 0.17
CA MET A 244 -17.00 22.77 -1.15
C MET A 244 -16.05 22.42 -2.30
N GLN A 245 -14.76 22.83 -2.24
CA GLN A 245 -13.73 22.42 -3.21
C GLN A 245 -13.50 20.90 -3.20
N HIS A 246 -13.58 20.26 -2.04
CA HIS A 246 -13.51 18.81 -1.91
C HIS A 246 -14.72 18.10 -2.55
N LEU A 247 -15.95 18.60 -2.37
CA LEU A 247 -17.13 18.09 -3.08
C LEU A 247 -16.97 18.21 -4.60
N TRP A 248 -16.59 19.41 -5.07
CA TRP A 248 -16.36 19.69 -6.49
C TRP A 248 -15.30 18.77 -7.10
N SER A 249 -14.10 18.71 -6.49
CA SER A 249 -13.00 17.87 -6.98
C SER A 249 -13.35 16.37 -6.99
N ARG A 250 -14.17 15.89 -6.05
CA ARG A 250 -14.67 14.51 -6.07
C ARG A 250 -15.70 14.27 -7.17
N ALA A 251 -16.61 15.20 -7.44
CA ALA A 251 -17.53 15.12 -8.58
C ALA A 251 -16.74 15.04 -9.90
N SER A 252 -15.78 15.95 -10.12
CA SER A 252 -14.89 15.92 -11.29
C SER A 252 -14.09 14.62 -11.39
N ALA A 253 -13.54 14.10 -10.28
CA ALA A 253 -12.77 12.86 -10.30
C ALA A 253 -13.64 11.62 -10.64
N VAL A 254 -14.89 11.58 -10.18
CA VAL A 254 -15.84 10.49 -10.51
C VAL A 254 -16.28 10.56 -11.97
N GLU A 255 -16.58 11.76 -12.48
CA GLU A 255 -16.83 12.00 -13.91
C GLU A 255 -15.64 11.49 -14.74
N SER A 256 -14.44 12.04 -14.52
CA SER A 256 -13.27 11.79 -15.34
C SER A 256 -12.80 10.33 -15.26
N HIS A 257 -12.99 9.65 -14.12
CA HIS A 257 -12.77 8.21 -14.05
C HIS A 257 -13.77 7.43 -14.89
N THR A 258 -15.04 7.84 -14.90
CA THR A 258 -16.11 7.11 -15.58
C THR A 258 -16.08 7.32 -17.08
N THR A 259 -15.81 8.54 -17.56
CA THR A 259 -15.61 8.84 -18.98
C THR A 259 -14.37 8.15 -19.54
N PHE A 260 -13.24 8.12 -18.81
CA PHE A 260 -12.06 7.36 -19.19
C PHE A 260 -12.33 5.83 -19.22
N ARG A 261 -13.06 5.30 -18.25
CA ARG A 261 -13.47 3.88 -18.21
C ARG A 261 -14.35 3.52 -19.39
N LEU A 262 -15.33 4.35 -19.73
CA LEU A 262 -16.23 4.06 -20.85
C LEU A 262 -15.46 4.04 -22.16
N GLY A 263 -14.55 4.99 -22.39
CA GLY A 263 -13.64 4.99 -23.55
C GLY A 263 -12.89 3.66 -23.71
N GLN A 264 -12.26 3.16 -22.64
CA GLN A 264 -11.59 1.85 -22.63
C GLN A 264 -12.54 0.67 -22.87
N THR A 265 -13.81 0.75 -22.46
CA THR A 265 -14.80 -0.30 -22.75
C THR A 265 -15.36 -0.21 -24.16
N CYS A 266 -15.52 0.99 -24.73
CA CYS A 266 -15.95 1.19 -26.12
C CYS A 266 -14.89 0.67 -27.10
N GLU A 267 -13.60 0.98 -26.88
CA GLU A 267 -12.48 0.42 -27.66
C GLU A 267 -12.50 -1.12 -27.66
N ARG A 268 -12.75 -1.74 -26.49
CA ARG A 268 -12.86 -3.19 -26.36
C ARG A 268 -14.14 -3.75 -26.99
N ALA A 269 -15.26 -3.07 -26.81
CA ALA A 269 -16.55 -3.47 -27.36
C ALA A 269 -16.54 -3.37 -28.88
N GLU A 270 -15.90 -2.35 -29.48
CA GLU A 270 -15.64 -2.29 -30.91
C GLU A 270 -14.68 -3.40 -31.34
N SER A 271 -13.59 -3.67 -30.59
CA SER A 271 -12.70 -4.78 -30.94
C SER A 271 -13.43 -6.13 -30.97
N LEU A 272 -14.39 -6.36 -30.05
CA LEU A 272 -15.28 -7.53 -30.07
C LEU A 272 -16.33 -7.44 -31.17
N ALA A 273 -16.94 -6.28 -31.41
CA ALA A 273 -17.99 -6.10 -32.41
C ALA A 273 -17.42 -6.25 -33.82
N LEU A 274 -16.23 -5.70 -34.11
CA LEU A 274 -15.49 -5.92 -35.35
C LEU A 274 -15.03 -7.38 -35.47
N GLN A 275 -14.62 -8.04 -34.37
CA GLN A 275 -14.31 -9.47 -34.41
C GLN A 275 -15.56 -10.32 -34.70
N HIS A 276 -16.69 -10.01 -34.08
CA HIS A 276 -17.97 -10.71 -34.32
C HIS A 276 -18.57 -10.37 -35.68
N LEU A 277 -18.43 -9.15 -36.17
CA LEU A 277 -18.83 -8.75 -37.53
C LEU A 277 -17.91 -9.40 -38.57
N ALA A 278 -16.59 -9.47 -38.33
CA ALA A 278 -15.67 -10.21 -39.19
C ALA A 278 -15.91 -11.73 -39.12
N GLN A 279 -16.34 -12.26 -37.98
CA GLN A 279 -16.80 -13.66 -37.86
C GLN A 279 -18.15 -13.87 -38.54
N ALA A 280 -19.07 -12.92 -38.51
CA ALA A 280 -20.38 -12.98 -39.17
C ALA A 280 -20.24 -12.80 -40.69
N VAL A 281 -19.32 -11.95 -41.18
CA VAL A 281 -18.97 -11.84 -42.59
C VAL A 281 -18.23 -13.10 -43.06
N LYS A 282 -17.29 -13.65 -42.28
CA LYS A 282 -16.74 -15.00 -42.53
C LYS A 282 -17.80 -16.10 -42.41
N GLY A 283 -18.86 -15.88 -41.66
CA GLY A 283 -20.05 -16.72 -41.52
C GLY A 283 -20.89 -16.69 -42.80
N LEU A 284 -21.26 -15.51 -43.27
CA LEU A 284 -21.97 -15.29 -44.54
C LEU A 284 -21.17 -15.80 -45.75
N CYS A 285 -19.84 -15.62 -45.77
CA CYS A 285 -18.96 -16.23 -46.76
C CYS A 285 -18.85 -17.77 -46.63
N ARG A 286 -19.23 -18.35 -45.49
CA ARG A 286 -19.37 -19.81 -45.29
C ARG A 286 -20.79 -20.31 -45.58
N GLU A 287 -21.82 -19.49 -45.37
CA GLU A 287 -23.23 -19.81 -45.66
C GLU A 287 -23.53 -19.86 -47.17
N ALA A 288 -22.60 -19.38 -48.00
CA ALA A 288 -22.55 -19.69 -49.44
C ALA A 288 -22.21 -21.19 -49.75
N MET A 289 -21.94 -22.02 -48.75
CA MET A 289 -21.78 -23.48 -48.87
C MET A 289 -22.75 -24.21 -47.92
N PRO A 290 -23.73 -24.97 -48.45
CA PRO A 290 -24.82 -25.47 -47.61
C PRO A 290 -24.57 -26.87 -47.01
N ARG A 291 -25.13 -27.04 -45.80
CA ARG A 291 -25.71 -28.26 -45.16
C ARG A 291 -25.06 -28.74 -43.85
N TYR A 292 -25.98 -29.02 -42.91
CA TYR A 292 -25.92 -29.81 -41.66
C TYR A 292 -25.51 -29.18 -40.31
N ALA A 293 -26.58 -29.02 -39.51
CA ALA A 293 -26.73 -29.47 -38.11
C ALA A 293 -26.56 -28.45 -36.95
N TRP A 294 -27.51 -28.56 -36.02
CA TRP A 294 -27.84 -27.73 -34.85
C TRP A 294 -27.63 -28.54 -33.53
N VAL A 295 -27.99 -27.96 -32.37
CA VAL A 295 -28.16 -28.63 -31.04
C VAL A 295 -26.82 -29.11 -30.38
N ILE A 296 -26.44 -28.97 -29.10
CA ILE A 296 -26.99 -28.47 -27.80
C ILE A 296 -25.99 -27.45 -27.18
N ARG A 297 -26.39 -26.65 -26.16
CA ARG A 297 -25.49 -25.83 -25.30
C ARG A 297 -24.97 -26.59 -24.06
N GLY A 298 -23.70 -26.36 -23.71
CA GLY A 298 -23.26 -26.17 -22.31
C GLY A 298 -22.99 -27.41 -21.45
N GLN A 299 -21.75 -27.49 -20.93
CA GLN A 299 -21.43 -27.68 -19.51
C GLN A 299 -19.91 -27.51 -19.30
N SER A 300 -19.52 -26.93 -18.16
CA SER A 300 -18.12 -26.71 -17.77
C SER A 300 -17.63 -27.86 -16.88
N ILE A 301 -16.44 -28.40 -17.15
CA ILE A 301 -15.81 -29.46 -16.34
C ILE A 301 -14.49 -28.95 -15.77
N GLU A 302 -14.26 -29.23 -14.49
CA GLU A 302 -13.06 -28.85 -13.73
C GLU A 302 -11.88 -29.81 -13.95
N ALA A 303 -10.66 -29.35 -13.65
CA ALA A 303 -9.43 -30.02 -14.04
C ALA A 303 -8.61 -30.53 -12.85
N ASP A 304 -8.99 -31.70 -12.29
CA ASP A 304 -8.23 -32.39 -11.22
C ASP A 304 -7.97 -33.90 -11.50
N SER A 305 -8.48 -34.49 -12.59
CA SER A 305 -8.37 -35.95 -12.87
C SER A 305 -7.25 -36.36 -13.85
N VAL A 306 -6.51 -35.41 -14.43
CA VAL A 306 -5.56 -35.69 -15.54
C VAL A 306 -4.20 -36.22 -15.05
N ASP A 307 -3.78 -35.86 -13.84
CA ASP A 307 -2.43 -36.16 -13.35
C ASP A 307 -2.26 -37.63 -12.90
N ALA A 308 -3.36 -38.36 -12.68
CA ALA A 308 -3.36 -39.81 -12.47
C ALA A 308 -3.11 -40.61 -13.76
N ALA A 309 -3.60 -40.13 -14.90
CA ALA A 309 -3.45 -40.81 -16.19
C ALA A 309 -2.04 -40.68 -16.80
N LEU A 310 -1.32 -39.59 -16.48
CA LEU A 310 0.03 -39.34 -17.02
C LEU A 310 1.14 -40.15 -16.32
N LYS A 311 0.91 -40.70 -15.13
CA LYS A 311 1.90 -41.55 -14.42
C LYS A 311 1.95 -43.01 -14.89
N LEU A 312 1.04 -43.43 -15.79
CA LEU A 312 0.94 -44.80 -16.30
C LEU A 312 1.44 -44.99 -17.74
N ALA A 313 1.94 -43.93 -18.40
CA ALA A 313 2.34 -43.99 -19.81
C ALA A 313 3.75 -43.42 -20.04
N GLY A 314 4.75 -44.31 -20.10
CA GLY A 314 6.02 -44.04 -20.79
C GLY A 314 7.27 -43.94 -19.90
N GLY A 315 7.83 -45.09 -19.53
CA GLY A 315 9.27 -45.22 -19.35
C GLY A 315 9.93 -45.63 -20.67
N GLY A 316 11.05 -45.00 -21.03
CA GLY A 316 11.79 -45.28 -22.28
C GLY A 316 12.92 -44.26 -22.49
N PRO A 317 14.10 -44.64 -23.01
CA PRO A 317 15.35 -43.95 -22.70
C PRO A 317 15.67 -42.73 -23.57
N ALA A 318 16.61 -41.92 -23.08
CA ALA A 318 17.11 -40.72 -23.73
C ALA A 318 17.82 -41.00 -25.06
N GLY A 319 17.40 -40.30 -26.11
CA GLY A 319 18.11 -40.17 -27.39
C GLY A 319 18.46 -38.69 -27.61
N ALA A 320 19.70 -38.42 -28.02
CA ALA A 320 20.27 -37.08 -28.07
C ALA A 320 20.02 -36.32 -29.39
N SER A 321 20.48 -35.05 -29.40
CA SER A 321 20.79 -34.21 -30.58
C SER A 321 19.65 -33.33 -31.15
N PRO A 322 19.95 -32.17 -31.78
CA PRO A 322 21.11 -31.29 -31.62
C PRO A 322 20.75 -29.84 -31.24
N THR A 323 21.72 -29.12 -30.69
CA THR A 323 21.68 -27.68 -30.44
C THR A 323 21.66 -26.85 -31.74
N ARG A 324 20.88 -25.76 -31.77
CA ARG A 324 21.12 -24.62 -32.66
C ARG A 324 21.57 -23.41 -31.82
N PRO A 325 22.65 -22.71 -32.20
CA PRO A 325 23.09 -21.52 -31.48
C PRO A 325 22.20 -20.33 -31.83
N TYR A 326 21.84 -19.53 -30.83
CA TYR A 326 21.32 -18.18 -31.02
C TYR A 326 22.49 -17.20 -30.86
N SER A 327 23.10 -16.80 -31.97
CA SER A 327 24.03 -15.68 -32.02
C SER A 327 23.25 -14.38 -32.21
N GLY A 328 23.35 -13.48 -31.23
CA GLY A 328 22.66 -12.19 -31.23
C GLY A 328 23.41 -11.20 -30.33
N GLY A 329 24.61 -10.81 -30.74
CA GLY A 329 25.40 -9.81 -30.04
C GLY A 329 24.79 -8.41 -30.21
N PHE A 330 24.74 -7.64 -29.12
CA PHE A 330 24.52 -6.20 -29.17
C PHE A 330 25.89 -5.50 -29.19
N PRO A 331 26.10 -4.48 -30.05
CA PRO A 331 27.34 -3.69 -30.04
C PRO A 331 27.37 -2.68 -28.87
N PRO A 332 28.57 -2.18 -28.50
CA PRO A 332 28.76 -1.35 -27.31
C PRO A 332 28.53 0.16 -27.53
N ASP A 333 28.49 0.85 -26.39
CA ASP A 333 28.51 2.29 -26.11
C ASP A 333 29.04 3.25 -27.20
N GLN A 334 28.31 4.36 -27.38
CA GLN A 334 28.92 5.69 -27.55
C GLN A 334 28.12 6.74 -26.78
N GLY A 335 28.79 7.45 -25.87
CA GLY A 335 28.22 8.61 -25.19
C GLY A 335 28.62 9.92 -25.87
N PHE A 336 27.76 10.93 -25.77
CA PHE A 336 28.11 12.33 -25.98
C PHE A 336 27.46 13.20 -24.91
N ALA A 337 28.17 14.24 -24.49
CA ALA A 337 27.76 15.18 -23.46
C ALA A 337 27.86 16.63 -23.99
N ALA A 338 27.42 17.58 -23.15
CA ALA A 338 27.54 19.03 -23.32
C ALA A 338 26.40 19.69 -24.17
N PRO A 339 26.17 21.02 -24.04
CA PRO A 339 24.90 21.46 -23.45
C PRO A 339 24.14 22.51 -24.27
N LEU A 340 22.84 22.65 -24.02
CA LEU A 340 22.04 23.75 -24.55
C LEU A 340 21.44 24.61 -23.43
N SER A 341 22.05 25.77 -23.26
CA SER A 341 21.50 26.91 -22.52
C SER A 341 20.40 27.57 -23.36
N GLY A 342 19.21 27.73 -22.79
CA GLY A 342 18.07 28.35 -23.45
C GLY A 342 17.19 29.07 -22.43
N THR A 343 17.40 30.38 -22.29
CA THR A 343 16.64 31.24 -21.37
C THR A 343 15.20 31.42 -21.83
N TRP A 344 14.25 30.92 -21.04
CA TRP A 344 12.83 31.26 -21.15
C TRP A 344 12.35 31.88 -19.84
N ALA A 345 11.85 33.12 -19.92
CA ALA A 345 11.38 33.86 -18.76
C ALA A 345 10.09 33.24 -18.19
N SER A 346 10.06 33.02 -16.87
CA SER A 346 8.85 32.62 -16.15
C SER A 346 7.97 33.83 -15.87
N PRO A 347 6.63 33.71 -15.95
CA PRO A 347 5.70 34.66 -15.35
C PRO A 347 5.84 34.67 -13.81
N GLU A 348 5.38 35.76 -13.22
CA GLU A 348 5.68 36.16 -11.84
C GLU A 348 5.24 35.20 -10.72
N SER A 349 5.93 35.33 -9.59
CA SER A 349 5.78 34.51 -8.39
C SER A 349 4.45 34.69 -7.66
N ALA A 350 3.78 33.58 -7.34
CA ALA A 350 2.78 33.51 -6.26
C ALA A 350 3.33 32.64 -5.12
N SER A 351 3.69 33.27 -3.99
CA SER A 351 4.24 32.58 -2.82
C SER A 351 3.20 31.68 -2.13
N PRO A 352 3.52 30.44 -1.73
CA PRO A 352 2.63 29.67 -0.87
C PRO A 352 2.58 30.33 0.52
N ARG A 353 1.38 30.78 0.91
CA ARG A 353 1.15 31.36 2.24
C ARG A 353 1.35 30.30 3.32
N ARG A 354 2.11 30.63 4.36
CA ARG A 354 2.27 29.80 5.56
C ARG A 354 0.93 29.71 6.30
N PHE A 355 0.52 28.51 6.67
CA PHE A 355 -0.53 28.30 7.68
C PHE A 355 0.10 28.11 9.07
N PRO A 356 -0.49 28.66 10.14
CA PRO A 356 0.04 28.54 11.50
C PRO A 356 -0.22 27.14 12.10
N PRO A 357 0.58 26.70 13.10
CA PRO A 357 0.60 25.29 13.53
C PRO A 357 0.08 25.09 14.96
N GLU A 358 -1.14 24.59 15.12
CA GLU A 358 -1.68 24.22 16.43
C GLU A 358 -2.61 22.99 16.38
N THR A 359 -2.44 22.10 17.37
CA THR A 359 -3.39 21.04 17.82
C THR A 359 -3.46 19.72 17.01
N ALA A 360 -2.45 18.87 17.22
CA ALA A 360 -2.45 17.46 16.84
C ALA A 360 -2.16 16.51 18.03
N GLN A 361 -2.93 16.64 19.12
CA GLN A 361 -2.98 15.65 20.21
C GLN A 361 -4.42 15.37 20.65
N ALA A 362 -4.89 14.13 20.45
CA ALA A 362 -5.62 13.31 21.44
C ALA A 362 -6.35 12.11 20.78
N PHE A 363 -6.71 11.13 21.62
CA PHE A 363 -7.62 10.00 21.39
C PHE A 363 -7.22 8.88 20.40
N ALA A 364 -6.55 7.86 20.96
CA ALA A 364 -6.80 6.46 20.61
C ALA A 364 -7.76 5.85 21.66
N PRO A 365 -8.94 5.33 21.29
CA PRO A 365 -9.86 4.74 22.26
C PRO A 365 -9.39 3.35 22.70
N ARG A 366 -9.26 3.15 24.02
CA ARG A 366 -9.07 1.82 24.61
C ARG A 366 -10.42 1.07 24.60
N LEU A 367 -10.59 0.13 23.67
CA LEU A 367 -11.61 -0.91 23.84
C LEU A 367 -11.22 -1.81 25.02
N GLN A 368 -12.12 -1.95 26.00
CA GLN A 368 -11.97 -2.95 27.06
C GLN A 368 -12.29 -4.35 26.52
N PRO A 369 -11.60 -5.41 26.98
CA PRO A 369 -11.82 -6.76 26.51
C PRO A 369 -13.23 -7.25 26.88
N ALA A 370 -13.95 -7.79 25.90
CA ALA A 370 -15.27 -8.36 26.10
C ALA A 370 -15.16 -9.72 26.83
N GLY A 371 -15.40 -9.71 28.14
CA GLY A 371 -15.39 -10.91 28.95
C GLY A 371 -16.50 -11.91 28.58
N SER A 372 -16.12 -13.19 28.55
CA SER A 372 -16.97 -14.39 28.55
C SER A 372 -17.92 -14.64 27.37
N VAL A 373 -17.76 -15.85 26.83
CA VAL A 373 -18.57 -16.51 25.80
C VAL A 373 -20.07 -16.47 26.12
N ALA A 374 -20.81 -15.61 25.43
CA ALA A 374 -22.24 -15.77 25.21
C ALA A 374 -22.46 -16.21 23.75
N ALA A 375 -22.94 -17.43 23.54
CA ALA A 375 -23.16 -18.00 22.21
C ALA A 375 -24.36 -17.33 21.51
N SER A 376 -24.11 -16.20 20.84
CA SER A 376 -25.13 -15.52 20.03
C SER A 376 -25.58 -16.42 18.88
N ILE A 377 -26.89 -16.57 18.69
CA ILE A 377 -27.50 -17.32 17.59
C ILE A 377 -27.07 -16.70 16.26
N GLN A 378 -26.15 -17.36 15.54
CA GLN A 378 -25.53 -16.85 14.31
C GLN A 378 -26.49 -16.90 13.12
N LYS A 379 -26.49 -15.83 12.31
CA LYS A 379 -27.36 -15.76 11.12
C LYS A 379 -26.85 -16.66 9.98
N PRO A 380 -27.76 -17.24 9.15
CA PRO A 380 -27.37 -17.88 7.89
C PRO A 380 -26.59 -16.91 6.99
N GLY A 381 -25.56 -17.41 6.30
CA GLY A 381 -24.73 -16.62 5.37
C GLY A 381 -23.51 -15.90 5.99
N GLU A 382 -23.36 -15.84 7.31
CA GLU A 382 -22.19 -15.18 7.92
C GLU A 382 -20.92 -16.05 7.90
N LEU A 383 -19.79 -15.47 7.46
CA LEU A 383 -18.45 -16.07 7.50
C LEU A 383 -17.94 -16.18 8.94
N ARG A 384 -17.49 -17.38 9.32
CA ARG A 384 -16.90 -17.66 10.63
C ARG A 384 -15.40 -17.33 10.67
N ARG A 385 -14.88 -17.14 11.88
CA ARG A 385 -13.44 -16.99 12.10
C ARG A 385 -12.77 -18.33 11.79
N VAL A 386 -11.85 -18.36 10.82
CA VAL A 386 -11.10 -19.56 10.44
C VAL A 386 -9.85 -19.69 11.31
N SER A 387 -9.67 -20.85 11.94
CA SER A 387 -8.52 -21.14 12.81
C SER A 387 -7.27 -21.44 12.01
N ASN A 388 -6.09 -21.10 12.54
CA ASN A 388 -4.81 -21.45 11.92
C ASN A 388 -4.49 -22.96 12.07
N ASP A 389 -5.20 -23.68 12.95
CA ASP A 389 -5.18 -25.15 13.02
C ASP A 389 -5.87 -25.85 11.83
N THR A 390 -6.54 -25.09 10.95
CA THR A 390 -7.15 -25.63 9.74
C THR A 390 -6.12 -26.35 8.87
N LYS A 391 -6.41 -27.58 8.46
CA LYS A 391 -5.52 -28.36 7.58
C LYS A 391 -5.42 -27.73 6.19
N ILE A 392 -4.40 -26.89 6.01
CA ILE A 392 -3.99 -26.29 4.74
C ILE A 392 -2.93 -27.16 4.04
N GLN A 393 -2.86 -27.08 2.72
CA GLN A 393 -1.86 -27.77 1.90
C GLN A 393 -1.01 -26.75 1.13
N ALA A 394 0.31 -26.85 1.27
CA ALA A 394 1.23 -26.05 0.47
C ALA A 394 1.11 -26.42 -1.03
N PRO A 395 1.19 -25.46 -1.97
CA PRO A 395 1.28 -25.78 -3.39
C PRO A 395 2.57 -26.56 -3.68
N ASP A 396 2.52 -27.57 -4.55
CA ASP A 396 3.69 -28.43 -4.88
C ASP A 396 4.88 -27.63 -5.42
N GLU A 397 4.59 -26.61 -6.24
CA GLU A 397 5.55 -25.63 -6.76
C GLU A 397 5.09 -24.22 -6.35
N PRO A 398 5.45 -23.72 -5.16
CA PRO A 398 4.98 -22.43 -4.70
C PRO A 398 5.67 -21.29 -5.46
N THR A 399 4.88 -20.34 -5.95
CA THR A 399 5.40 -19.18 -6.69
C THR A 399 5.99 -18.13 -5.74
N PHE A 400 6.85 -17.25 -6.26
CA PHE A 400 7.38 -16.10 -5.51
C PHE A 400 6.28 -15.26 -4.83
N TYR A 401 5.16 -15.02 -5.53
CA TYR A 401 4.00 -14.30 -5.00
C TYR A 401 3.25 -15.07 -3.91
N GLU A 402 3.30 -16.40 -3.92
CA GLU A 402 2.68 -17.26 -2.92
C GLU A 402 3.49 -17.32 -1.64
N ASN A 403 4.81 -17.32 -1.77
CA ASN A 403 5.74 -17.31 -0.65
C ASN A 403 6.05 -15.91 -0.12
N THR A 404 5.56 -14.85 -0.77
CA THR A 404 5.55 -13.49 -0.21
C THR A 404 4.86 -13.52 1.17
N LEU A 405 5.54 -12.96 2.17
CA LEU A 405 5.05 -12.89 3.54
C LEU A 405 4.15 -11.65 3.70
N LEU A 406 3.06 -11.81 4.43
CA LEU A 406 2.12 -10.73 4.77
C LEU A 406 2.12 -10.52 6.28
N PHE A 407 2.01 -9.26 6.70
CA PHE A 407 1.61 -8.90 8.05
C PHE A 407 0.33 -8.08 7.94
N LEU A 408 -0.74 -8.62 8.51
CA LEU A 408 -2.08 -8.08 8.45
C LEU A 408 -2.39 -7.31 9.74
N PRO A 409 -2.77 -6.03 9.65
CA PRO A 409 -3.22 -5.27 10.81
C PRO A 409 -4.59 -5.79 11.30
N GLU A 410 -4.95 -5.49 12.55
CA GLU A 410 -6.19 -5.95 13.19
C GLU A 410 -7.47 -5.71 12.34
N PRO A 411 -7.68 -4.56 11.66
CA PRO A 411 -8.82 -4.37 10.75
C PRO A 411 -8.84 -5.35 9.57
N ALA A 412 -7.69 -5.77 9.04
CA ALA A 412 -7.61 -6.80 8.01
C ALA A 412 -7.93 -8.19 8.57
N VAL A 413 -7.40 -8.54 9.74
CA VAL A 413 -7.67 -9.81 10.45
C VAL A 413 -9.17 -9.96 10.72
N ASN A 414 -9.79 -8.89 11.24
CA ASN A 414 -11.23 -8.86 11.54
C ASN A 414 -12.09 -8.83 10.26
N LYS A 415 -11.68 -8.13 9.19
CA LYS A 415 -12.37 -8.14 7.89
C LYS A 415 -12.40 -9.52 7.25
N LEU A 416 -11.28 -10.24 7.31
CA LEU A 416 -11.12 -11.57 6.73
C LEU A 416 -11.62 -12.70 7.64
N LYS A 417 -11.95 -12.37 8.91
CA LYS A 417 -12.30 -13.33 9.96
C LYS A 417 -11.21 -14.41 10.05
N LEU A 418 -9.95 -14.00 10.19
CA LEU A 418 -8.83 -14.90 10.48
C LEU A 418 -8.66 -15.03 11.99
N GLU A 419 -8.22 -16.17 12.48
CA GLU A 419 -7.68 -16.29 13.83
C GLU A 419 -6.33 -15.55 13.91
N PRO A 420 -6.17 -14.56 14.82
CA PRO A 420 -4.90 -13.85 14.96
C PRO A 420 -3.82 -14.77 15.54
N ASN A 421 -2.59 -14.60 15.08
CA ASN A 421 -1.45 -15.43 15.51
C ASN A 421 -0.26 -14.62 16.06
N MET A 422 -0.36 -13.29 16.11
CA MET A 422 0.71 -12.39 16.55
C MET A 422 0.16 -11.21 17.37
N SER A 423 0.90 -10.84 18.42
CA SER A 423 0.73 -9.64 19.23
C SER A 423 1.92 -8.69 19.00
N ASP A 424 1.77 -7.40 19.29
CA ASP A 424 2.91 -6.47 19.36
C ASP A 424 3.41 -6.28 20.81
N LYS A 425 4.54 -5.58 20.98
CA LYS A 425 5.15 -5.31 22.28
C LYS A 425 4.16 -4.64 23.23
N GLY A 426 3.82 -5.34 24.32
CA GLY A 426 2.92 -4.85 25.37
C GLY A 426 1.45 -5.21 25.17
N ASP A 427 1.06 -5.76 24.01
CA ASP A 427 -0.28 -6.29 23.82
C ASP A 427 -0.44 -7.59 24.64
N THR A 428 -1.56 -7.72 25.37
CA THR A 428 -1.89 -8.91 26.16
C THR A 428 -2.53 -10.02 25.35
N GLU A 429 -3.05 -9.69 24.17
CA GLU A 429 -3.75 -10.61 23.26
C GLU A 429 -3.18 -10.51 21.85
N LYS A 430 -3.41 -11.55 21.04
CA LYS A 430 -3.05 -11.56 19.63
C LYS A 430 -4.15 -10.87 18.84
N GLU A 431 -3.82 -9.75 18.21
CA GLU A 431 -4.73 -8.96 17.35
C GLU A 431 -4.30 -8.98 15.88
N LEU A 432 -3.03 -9.31 15.61
CA LEU A 432 -2.40 -9.28 14.30
C LEU A 432 -2.27 -10.69 13.72
N TRP A 433 -2.07 -10.77 12.42
CA TRP A 433 -1.78 -12.03 11.73
C TRP A 433 -0.56 -11.88 10.83
N PHE A 434 0.31 -12.88 10.81
CA PHE A 434 1.35 -13.02 9.79
C PHE A 434 1.33 -14.43 9.19
N GLY A 435 1.77 -14.50 7.94
CA GLY A 435 1.78 -15.72 7.15
C GLY A 435 1.91 -15.44 5.66
N ARG A 436 2.01 -16.49 4.86
CA ARG A 436 2.29 -16.42 3.43
C ARG A 436 1.01 -16.24 2.62
N VAL A 437 1.13 -15.67 1.42
CA VAL A 437 0.00 -15.47 0.51
C VAL A 437 -0.72 -16.78 0.17
N TRP A 438 -0.03 -17.93 0.10
CA TRP A 438 -0.69 -19.22 -0.10
C TRP A 438 -1.46 -19.70 1.13
N GLU A 439 -0.89 -19.56 2.33
CA GLU A 439 -1.53 -19.94 3.60
C GLU A 439 -2.86 -19.18 3.76
N LEU A 440 -2.83 -17.86 3.54
CA LEU A 440 -4.01 -17.01 3.54
C LEU A 440 -5.09 -17.50 2.55
N ARG A 441 -4.70 -17.92 1.34
CA ARG A 441 -5.65 -18.40 0.33
C ARG A 441 -6.28 -19.73 0.72
N GLU A 442 -5.53 -20.63 1.35
CA GLU A 442 -6.06 -21.92 1.79
C GLU A 442 -6.98 -21.77 3.01
N LEU A 443 -6.66 -20.90 3.97
CA LEU A 443 -7.56 -20.53 5.07
C LEU A 443 -8.89 -19.94 4.53
N LEU A 444 -8.83 -18.98 3.61
CA LEU A 444 -10.02 -18.40 2.98
C LEU A 444 -10.79 -19.41 2.11
N ARG A 445 -10.12 -20.41 1.53
CA ARG A 445 -10.78 -21.53 0.83
C ARG A 445 -11.53 -22.43 1.81
N ALA A 446 -10.90 -22.82 2.92
CA ALA A 446 -11.52 -23.65 3.94
C ALA A 446 -12.74 -22.97 4.57
N GLN A 447 -12.62 -21.68 4.93
CA GLN A 447 -13.73 -20.84 5.41
C GLN A 447 -14.91 -20.82 4.42
N ARG A 448 -14.63 -20.66 3.13
CA ARG A 448 -15.66 -20.68 2.08
C ARG A 448 -16.30 -22.07 1.93
N ASN A 449 -15.52 -23.14 2.05
CA ASN A 449 -16.04 -24.50 1.97
C ASN A 449 -16.94 -24.82 3.18
N GLU A 450 -16.60 -24.37 4.39
CA GLU A 450 -17.47 -24.49 5.58
C GLU A 450 -18.79 -23.72 5.37
N LEU A 451 -18.74 -22.49 4.83
CA LEU A 451 -19.94 -21.72 4.52
C LEU A 451 -20.84 -22.47 3.52
N LEU A 452 -20.27 -22.98 2.43
CA LEU A 452 -21.03 -23.78 1.45
C LEU A 452 -21.60 -25.07 2.08
N ALA A 453 -20.91 -25.70 3.03
CA ALA A 453 -21.43 -26.84 3.77
C ALA A 453 -22.64 -26.48 4.63
N ARG A 454 -22.57 -25.36 5.37
CA ARG A 454 -23.69 -24.84 6.16
C ARG A 454 -24.90 -24.45 5.30
N GLU A 455 -24.68 -24.02 4.07
CA GLU A 455 -25.75 -23.72 3.09
C GLU A 455 -26.29 -24.96 2.35
N GLY A 456 -25.82 -26.18 2.65
CA GLY A 456 -26.22 -27.40 1.93
C GLY A 456 -25.64 -27.51 0.51
N ARG A 457 -24.69 -26.63 0.15
CA ARG A 457 -24.05 -26.51 -1.17
C ARG A 457 -22.66 -27.15 -1.25
N SER A 458 -22.25 -27.92 -0.23
CA SER A 458 -20.85 -28.40 -0.09
C SER A 458 -20.44 -29.49 -1.07
N LYS A 459 -21.36 -30.32 -1.56
CA LYS A 459 -20.99 -31.37 -2.50
C LYS A 459 -20.72 -30.74 -3.87
N ARG A 460 -19.43 -30.61 -4.20
CA ARG A 460 -18.98 -30.99 -5.55
C ARG A 460 -19.50 -32.41 -5.75
N GLU A 461 -20.49 -32.57 -6.61
CA GLU A 461 -20.98 -33.90 -6.96
C GLU A 461 -19.82 -34.66 -7.61
N GLU A 462 -19.44 -35.82 -7.06
CA GLU A 462 -18.53 -36.71 -7.76
C GLU A 462 -19.19 -37.16 -9.06
N LEU A 463 -18.42 -37.15 -10.15
CA LEU A 463 -18.90 -37.66 -11.43
C LEU A 463 -19.43 -39.08 -11.23
N THR A 464 -20.69 -39.30 -11.61
CA THR A 464 -21.33 -40.61 -11.53
C THR A 464 -20.55 -41.62 -12.38
N PRO A 465 -20.65 -42.93 -12.12
CA PRO A 465 -20.01 -43.95 -12.96
C PRO A 465 -20.36 -43.78 -14.45
N GLN A 466 -21.60 -43.37 -14.74
CA GLN A 466 -22.05 -43.05 -16.10
C GLN A 466 -21.32 -41.82 -16.66
N GLN A 467 -21.25 -40.70 -15.93
CA GLN A 467 -20.52 -39.50 -16.38
C GLN A 467 -19.03 -39.75 -16.59
N LYS A 468 -18.41 -40.63 -15.79
CA LYS A 468 -17.01 -41.08 -15.98
C LYS A 468 -16.87 -41.88 -17.29
N ALA A 469 -17.76 -42.87 -17.52
CA ALA A 469 -17.78 -43.63 -18.77
C ALA A 469 -18.09 -42.77 -20.01
N ASP A 470 -19.00 -41.81 -19.89
CA ASP A 470 -19.32 -40.86 -20.95
C ASP A 470 -18.12 -39.96 -21.28
N LEU A 471 -17.40 -39.47 -20.25
CA LEU A 471 -16.17 -38.70 -20.42
C LEU A 471 -15.07 -39.53 -21.08
N ASP A 472 -14.87 -40.78 -20.67
CA ASP A 472 -13.90 -41.70 -21.28
C ASP A 472 -14.23 -41.96 -22.75
N ASN A 473 -15.51 -42.19 -23.07
CA ASN A 473 -15.98 -42.32 -24.46
C ASN A 473 -15.77 -41.02 -25.26
N LEU A 474 -15.96 -39.86 -24.64
CA LEU A 474 -15.75 -38.54 -25.25
C LEU A 474 -14.24 -38.24 -25.48
N LEU A 475 -13.37 -38.82 -24.67
CA LEU A 475 -11.90 -38.78 -24.81
C LEU A 475 -11.36 -39.77 -25.86
N ARG A 476 -12.15 -40.76 -26.32
CA ARG A 476 -11.77 -41.65 -27.44
C ARG A 476 -11.79 -40.93 -28.79
N ASP A 477 -12.65 -39.92 -28.97
CA ASP A 477 -12.65 -39.06 -30.17
C ASP A 477 -11.44 -38.10 -30.13
N PRO A 478 -10.46 -38.20 -31.05
CA PRO A 478 -9.26 -37.36 -31.04
C PRO A 478 -9.58 -35.87 -31.17
N LYS A 479 -10.65 -35.48 -31.86
CA LYS A 479 -11.04 -34.07 -32.01
C LYS A 479 -11.58 -33.53 -30.70
N ARG A 480 -12.46 -34.26 -30.01
CA ARG A 480 -13.02 -33.88 -28.71
C ARG A 480 -11.96 -33.90 -27.61
N LYS A 481 -11.09 -34.91 -27.58
CA LYS A 481 -9.92 -34.96 -26.69
C LYS A 481 -9.05 -33.72 -26.83
N ASN A 482 -8.74 -33.30 -28.07
CA ASN A 482 -7.97 -32.09 -28.31
C ASN A 482 -8.68 -30.80 -27.86
N VAL A 483 -10.01 -30.72 -27.95
CA VAL A 483 -10.78 -29.59 -27.39
C VAL A 483 -10.70 -29.58 -25.86
N LEU A 484 -10.93 -30.73 -25.20
CA LEU A 484 -10.84 -30.86 -23.75
C LEU A 484 -9.43 -30.55 -23.23
N LEU A 485 -8.37 -31.01 -23.91
CA LEU A 485 -6.98 -30.68 -23.55
C LEU A 485 -6.70 -29.17 -23.68
N ARG A 486 -7.22 -28.49 -24.71
CA ARG A 486 -7.11 -27.03 -24.84
C ARG A 486 -7.88 -26.29 -23.75
N MET A 487 -9.06 -26.77 -23.38
CA MET A 487 -9.82 -26.24 -22.25
C MET A 487 -9.04 -26.43 -20.94
N ALA A 488 -8.60 -27.64 -20.64
CA ALA A 488 -7.81 -27.95 -19.45
C ALA A 488 -6.52 -27.11 -19.37
N ALA A 489 -5.79 -26.93 -20.48
CA ALA A 489 -4.64 -26.04 -20.55
C ALA A 489 -5.01 -24.57 -20.30
N THR A 490 -6.15 -24.11 -20.80
CA THR A 490 -6.67 -22.74 -20.55
C THR A 490 -7.02 -22.54 -19.07
N TRP A 491 -7.65 -23.54 -18.44
CA TRP A 491 -7.97 -23.55 -17.01
C TRP A 491 -6.71 -23.65 -16.13
N LYS A 492 -5.78 -24.58 -16.40
CA LYS A 492 -4.47 -24.65 -15.71
C LYS A 492 -3.74 -23.30 -15.84
N GLY A 493 -3.72 -22.69 -17.03
CA GLY A 493 -3.17 -21.34 -17.24
C GLY A 493 -3.89 -20.23 -16.45
N ALA A 494 -5.22 -20.30 -16.29
CA ALA A 494 -5.98 -19.36 -15.48
C ALA A 494 -5.68 -19.50 -13.98
N VAL A 495 -5.56 -20.75 -13.49
CA VAL A 495 -5.12 -21.05 -12.12
C VAL A 495 -3.71 -20.52 -11.88
N VAL A 496 -2.74 -20.80 -12.78
CA VAL A 496 -1.37 -20.28 -12.68
C VAL A 496 -1.32 -18.75 -12.68
N ARG A 497 -2.14 -18.06 -13.50
CA ARG A 497 -2.26 -16.59 -13.47
C ARG A 497 -2.86 -16.07 -12.16
N LYS A 498 -3.85 -16.76 -11.59
CA LYS A 498 -4.44 -16.43 -10.29
C LYS A 498 -3.43 -16.62 -9.15
N ARG A 499 -2.65 -17.71 -9.21
CA ARG A 499 -1.56 -18.02 -8.27
C ARG A 499 -0.45 -16.97 -8.30
N ASN A 500 -0.04 -16.53 -9.49
CA ASN A 500 0.91 -15.44 -9.72
C ASN A 500 0.28 -14.03 -9.61
N SER A 501 -0.52 -13.78 -8.56
CA SER A 501 -1.12 -12.46 -8.31
C SER A 501 -1.41 -12.19 -6.83
N LEU A 502 -1.27 -10.93 -6.42
CA LEU A 502 -1.66 -10.49 -5.07
C LEU A 502 -3.17 -10.17 -4.97
N ASN A 503 -3.98 -10.70 -5.89
CA ASN A 503 -5.43 -10.42 -5.98
C ASN A 503 -6.23 -10.89 -4.77
N VAL A 504 -5.69 -11.76 -3.92
CA VAL A 504 -6.30 -12.12 -2.62
C VAL A 504 -6.52 -10.87 -1.76
N LEU A 505 -5.63 -9.88 -1.85
CA LEU A 505 -5.71 -8.62 -1.13
C LEU A 505 -6.83 -7.68 -1.64
N ASN A 506 -7.54 -8.00 -2.73
CA ASN A 506 -8.71 -7.20 -3.15
C ASN A 506 -9.86 -7.22 -2.13
N THR A 507 -9.94 -8.27 -1.29
CA THR A 507 -10.90 -8.36 -0.18
C THR A 507 -10.70 -7.28 0.88
N LEU A 508 -9.48 -6.74 0.98
CA LEU A 508 -9.08 -5.72 1.96
C LEU A 508 -9.35 -4.27 1.51
N ARG A 509 -9.86 -4.04 0.29
CA ARG A 509 -10.17 -2.70 -0.24
C ARG A 509 -11.03 -1.85 0.70
N PHE A 510 -11.89 -2.49 1.50
CA PHE A 510 -12.80 -1.86 2.46
C PHE A 510 -12.57 -2.41 3.88
N ALA A 511 -11.30 -2.49 4.28
CA ALA A 511 -10.84 -2.92 5.61
C ALA A 511 -10.25 -1.77 6.44
N PHE A 512 -10.50 -0.51 6.07
CA PHE A 512 -10.06 0.69 6.81
C PHE A 512 -8.55 0.73 7.15
N LEU A 513 -7.73 0.25 6.21
CA LEU A 513 -6.27 0.24 6.36
C LEU A 513 -5.70 1.65 6.21
N ARG A 514 -4.73 2.01 7.06
CA ARG A 514 -4.07 3.33 7.02
C ARG A 514 -3.10 3.48 5.84
N GLY A 515 -2.67 2.37 5.24
CA GLY A 515 -1.76 2.37 4.10
C GLY A 515 -1.23 0.97 3.79
N SER A 516 -0.24 0.90 2.91
CA SER A 516 0.49 -0.33 2.59
C SER A 516 1.99 -0.06 2.51
N VAL A 517 2.81 -1.02 2.93
CA VAL A 517 4.28 -0.97 2.89
C VAL A 517 4.81 -2.21 2.19
N ILE A 518 5.71 -2.04 1.23
CA ILE A 518 6.52 -3.12 0.67
C ILE A 518 7.84 -3.16 1.43
N TYR A 519 8.10 -4.26 2.13
CA TYR A 519 9.25 -4.38 3.02
C TYR A 519 10.31 -5.36 2.49
N ALA A 520 11.47 -4.85 2.09
CA ALA A 520 12.63 -5.63 1.71
C ALA A 520 13.44 -6.04 2.95
N HIS A 521 13.43 -7.32 3.29
CA HIS A 521 14.25 -7.83 4.39
C HIS A 521 15.76 -7.83 4.06
N GLY A 522 16.60 -7.86 5.10
CA GLY A 522 18.06 -8.00 5.00
C GLY A 522 18.56 -9.41 4.66
N SER A 523 19.88 -9.60 4.68
CA SER A 523 20.55 -10.87 4.32
C SER A 523 20.28 -12.05 5.27
N GLY A 524 19.64 -11.82 6.42
CA GLY A 524 19.18 -12.87 7.35
C GLY A 524 17.78 -13.43 7.06
N GLY A 525 17.07 -12.86 6.08
CA GLY A 525 15.63 -13.10 5.84
C GLY A 525 14.74 -12.15 6.66
N CYS A 526 13.42 -12.39 6.66
CA CYS A 526 12.47 -11.64 7.49
C CYS A 526 12.50 -12.07 8.97
N SER A 527 13.68 -12.03 9.57
CA SER A 527 13.99 -12.42 10.95
C SER A 527 14.57 -11.23 11.74
N TRP A 528 14.68 -11.36 13.06
CA TRP A 528 15.15 -10.33 14.00
C TRP A 528 14.39 -9.01 13.80
N ASP A 529 15.10 -7.89 13.69
CA ASP A 529 14.54 -6.56 13.48
C ASP A 529 13.64 -6.44 12.25
N ASN A 530 13.85 -7.24 11.19
CA ASN A 530 12.95 -7.26 10.04
C ASN A 530 11.52 -7.66 10.43
N PHE A 531 11.41 -8.68 11.28
CA PHE A 531 10.11 -9.14 11.79
C PHE A 531 9.51 -8.10 12.74
N ARG A 532 10.33 -7.52 13.64
CA ARG A 532 9.90 -6.52 14.62
C ARG A 532 9.38 -5.25 13.93
N ILE A 533 10.09 -4.74 12.93
CA ILE A 533 9.66 -3.58 12.12
C ILE A 533 8.37 -3.89 11.35
N CYS A 534 8.26 -5.04 10.70
CA CYS A 534 7.01 -5.44 10.03
C CYS A 534 5.83 -5.54 11.01
N ARG A 535 6.05 -6.07 12.22
CA ARG A 535 5.07 -6.16 13.31
C ARG A 535 4.65 -4.78 13.81
N MET A 536 5.57 -3.85 14.05
CA MET A 536 5.27 -2.44 14.39
C MET A 536 4.37 -1.79 13.34
N ILE A 537 4.72 -1.92 12.06
CA ILE A 537 4.00 -1.30 10.94
C ILE A 537 2.58 -1.89 10.82
N ALA A 538 2.44 -3.20 11.02
CA ALA A 538 1.13 -3.85 11.11
C ALA A 538 0.33 -3.37 12.34
N ARG A 539 0.94 -3.21 13.51
CA ARG A 539 0.27 -2.65 14.71
C ARG A 539 -0.24 -1.23 14.47
N MET A 540 0.48 -0.43 13.68
CA MET A 540 0.09 0.92 13.26
C MET A 540 -1.07 0.96 12.25
N GLY A 541 -1.60 -0.18 11.80
CA GLY A 541 -2.76 -0.24 10.89
C GLY A 541 -2.42 -0.28 9.39
N LEU A 542 -1.15 -0.50 9.02
CA LEU A 542 -0.73 -0.63 7.64
C LEU A 542 -0.60 -2.11 7.23
N LEU A 543 -0.91 -2.41 5.97
CA LEU A 543 -0.66 -3.73 5.38
C LEU A 543 0.82 -3.86 4.99
N VAL A 544 1.54 -4.84 5.54
CA VAL A 544 2.93 -5.11 5.12
C VAL A 544 2.98 -6.27 4.14
N ILE A 545 3.65 -6.05 3.01
CA ILE A 545 3.93 -7.03 1.96
C ILE A 545 5.45 -7.21 1.92
N ALA A 546 5.96 -8.30 2.47
CA ALA A 546 7.39 -8.57 2.60
C ALA A 546 7.83 -9.66 1.61
N PRO A 547 8.54 -9.32 0.51
CA PRO A 547 8.99 -10.29 -0.48
C PRO A 547 10.15 -11.12 0.09
N ASP A 548 9.91 -12.43 0.21
CA ASP A 548 10.81 -13.37 0.89
C ASP A 548 11.71 -14.11 -0.11
N GLY A 549 12.91 -13.58 -0.29
CA GLY A 549 13.91 -14.13 -1.21
C GLY A 549 14.60 -15.40 -0.71
N PHE A 550 14.27 -15.88 0.50
CA PHE A 550 14.77 -17.15 1.05
C PHE A 550 13.77 -18.30 0.86
N ALA A 551 12.50 -18.00 0.57
CA ALA A 551 11.45 -18.99 0.47
C ALA A 551 11.34 -19.67 -0.92
N TYR A 552 12.33 -19.52 -1.80
CA TYR A 552 12.38 -20.31 -3.04
C TYR A 552 12.66 -21.79 -2.71
N PRO A 553 11.96 -22.77 -3.28
CA PRO A 553 12.21 -24.18 -3.00
C PRO A 553 13.64 -24.58 -3.36
N LYS A 554 14.31 -25.36 -2.49
CA LYS A 554 15.75 -25.71 -2.58
C LYS A 554 16.15 -26.34 -3.92
N ASN A 555 15.26 -27.10 -4.55
CA ASN A 555 15.47 -27.75 -5.85
C ASN A 555 15.32 -26.81 -7.07
N THR A 556 14.99 -25.53 -6.88
CA THR A 556 14.86 -24.54 -7.98
C THR A 556 16.15 -23.75 -8.18
N ALA A 557 16.35 -23.19 -9.38
CA ALA A 557 17.50 -22.33 -9.67
C ALA A 557 17.60 -21.10 -8.75
N MET A 558 16.48 -20.61 -8.21
CA MET A 558 16.48 -19.53 -7.23
C MET A 558 16.79 -20.03 -5.82
N GLY A 559 16.30 -21.21 -5.42
CA GLY A 559 16.67 -21.83 -4.14
C GLY A 559 18.17 -22.17 -4.04
N GLN A 560 18.78 -22.60 -5.15
CA GLN A 560 20.24 -22.81 -5.23
C GLN A 560 21.05 -21.51 -5.10
N LYS A 561 20.46 -20.36 -5.44
CA LYS A 561 21.04 -19.04 -5.15
C LYS A 561 20.82 -18.65 -3.69
N ARG A 562 19.61 -18.81 -3.16
CA ARG A 562 19.29 -18.42 -1.79
C ARG A 562 18.08 -19.20 -1.26
N HIS A 563 18.27 -19.88 -0.14
CA HIS A 563 17.23 -20.68 0.51
C HIS A 563 17.34 -20.65 2.04
N LYS A 564 16.19 -20.77 2.71
CA LYS A 564 16.03 -21.23 4.09
C LYS A 564 14.80 -22.13 4.17
N ASP A 565 14.82 -23.12 5.05
CA ASP A 565 13.65 -23.92 5.40
C ASP A 565 12.66 -23.08 6.20
N LEU A 566 11.36 -23.31 6.00
CA LEU A 566 10.29 -22.43 6.46
C LEU A 566 9.62 -22.97 7.72
N GLN A 567 9.32 -22.10 8.69
CA GLN A 567 8.41 -22.45 9.78
C GLN A 567 6.96 -22.56 9.24
N PRO A 568 6.14 -23.47 9.80
CA PRO A 568 4.72 -23.51 9.49
C PRO A 568 4.00 -22.27 10.05
N LEU A 569 2.82 -21.96 9.48
CA LEU A 569 1.91 -20.94 9.99
C LEU A 569 1.70 -21.08 11.52
N LYS A 570 1.89 -19.98 12.24
CA LYS A 570 1.68 -19.93 13.69
C LYS A 570 0.21 -19.99 14.08
N LYS A 571 -0.06 -20.69 15.17
CA LYS A 571 -1.37 -20.84 15.80
C LYS A 571 -1.67 -19.71 16.79
N ALA A 572 -2.93 -19.58 17.20
CA ALA A 572 -3.30 -18.73 18.33
C ALA A 572 -2.58 -19.13 19.63
N SER A 573 -2.34 -20.42 19.86
CA SER A 573 -1.67 -20.95 21.07
C SER A 573 -0.14 -20.90 21.05
N ASP A 574 0.49 -20.76 19.89
CA ASP A 574 1.97 -20.76 19.79
C ASP A 574 2.58 -19.54 20.50
N GLU A 575 3.74 -19.68 21.14
CA GLU A 575 4.48 -18.53 21.66
C GLU A 575 5.09 -17.73 20.49
N VAL A 576 4.80 -16.43 20.42
CA VAL A 576 5.26 -15.51 19.37
C VAL A 576 5.84 -14.25 20.03
N ASP A 577 6.83 -14.47 20.90
CA ASP A 577 7.56 -13.41 21.59
C ASP A 577 8.01 -12.31 20.61
N TYR A 578 7.94 -11.07 21.07
CA TYR A 578 8.42 -9.89 20.35
C TYR A 578 9.95 -9.90 20.22
N TRP A 579 10.65 -10.40 21.23
CA TRP A 579 12.11 -10.49 21.24
C TRP A 579 12.67 -11.75 20.59
N ALA A 580 11.81 -12.67 20.12
CA ALA A 580 12.24 -13.84 19.36
C ALA A 580 13.09 -13.46 18.13
N ASN A 581 14.10 -14.31 17.85
CA ASN A 581 15.09 -14.05 16.81
C ASN A 581 14.61 -14.51 15.42
N ASP A 582 13.98 -15.68 15.32
CA ASP A 582 13.44 -16.19 14.05
C ASP A 582 12.09 -16.89 14.28
N LEU A 583 11.05 -16.36 13.62
CA LEU A 583 9.67 -16.86 13.66
C LEU A 583 9.20 -17.34 12.28
N VAL A 584 10.07 -17.29 11.26
CA VAL A 584 9.74 -17.48 9.84
C VAL A 584 10.50 -18.66 9.24
N TYR A 585 11.69 -18.96 9.75
CA TYR A 585 12.58 -19.98 9.20
C TYR A 585 13.05 -20.98 10.26
N THR A 586 13.34 -22.21 9.85
CA THR A 586 13.84 -23.30 10.72
C THR A 586 15.33 -23.59 10.52
N SER A 587 15.95 -23.08 9.46
CA SER A 587 17.37 -23.32 9.15
C SER A 587 18.17 -22.04 8.84
N GLY A 588 19.49 -22.21 8.79
CA GLY A 588 20.42 -21.16 8.35
C GLY A 588 20.29 -20.89 6.84
N SER A 589 20.84 -19.76 6.41
CA SER A 589 20.86 -19.37 4.99
C SER A 589 21.82 -20.25 4.18
N GLU A 590 21.32 -20.82 3.08
CA GLU A 590 22.12 -21.58 2.11
C GLU A 590 22.01 -21.01 0.68
N GLY A 591 23.03 -21.26 -0.15
CA GLY A 591 23.05 -20.92 -1.58
C GLY A 591 24.12 -19.88 -1.96
N SER A 592 24.41 -19.76 -3.26
CA SER A 592 25.53 -18.95 -3.77
C SER A 592 25.41 -17.43 -3.52
N TYR A 593 24.20 -16.94 -3.26
CA TYR A 593 23.89 -15.55 -2.90
C TYR A 593 23.66 -15.38 -1.39
N THR A 594 24.16 -16.29 -0.56
CA THR A 594 24.13 -16.15 0.91
C THR A 594 25.51 -15.77 1.44
N TYR A 595 25.55 -14.86 2.41
CA TYR A 595 26.80 -14.33 2.93
C TYR A 595 26.62 -13.83 4.37
N SER A 596 27.71 -13.94 5.14
CA SER A 596 27.91 -13.22 6.40
C SER A 596 29.21 -12.44 6.23
N THR A 597 29.11 -11.13 6.08
CA THR A 597 30.28 -10.33 5.69
C THR A 597 31.30 -10.25 6.81
N LYS A 598 32.56 -10.43 6.45
CA LYS A 598 33.75 -10.15 7.26
C LYS A 598 34.70 -9.32 6.40
N ALA A 599 35.32 -8.30 7.00
CA ALA A 599 36.23 -7.41 6.27
C ALA A 599 37.39 -8.19 5.64
N GLU A 600 37.93 -9.19 6.37
CA GLU A 600 39.02 -10.04 5.88
C GLU A 600 38.64 -10.78 4.58
N SER A 601 37.42 -11.31 4.50
CA SER A 601 36.96 -12.02 3.30
C SER A 601 36.74 -11.10 2.11
N VAL A 602 36.29 -9.85 2.33
CA VAL A 602 36.17 -8.85 1.27
C VAL A 602 37.57 -8.44 0.77
N LEU A 603 38.55 -8.26 1.67
CA LEU A 603 39.93 -7.92 1.31
C LEU A 603 40.71 -9.11 0.72
N GLU A 604 40.28 -10.35 0.95
CA GLU A 604 40.84 -11.54 0.29
C GLU A 604 40.49 -11.57 -1.21
N ASP A 605 39.27 -11.19 -1.58
CA ASP A 605 38.76 -11.22 -2.97
C ASP A 605 37.72 -10.11 -3.23
N PRO A 606 38.14 -8.84 -3.42
CA PRO A 606 37.24 -7.69 -3.51
C PRO A 606 36.24 -7.79 -4.66
N ASP A 607 36.68 -8.23 -5.83
CA ASP A 607 35.87 -8.20 -7.05
C ASP A 607 34.76 -9.26 -7.03
N LYS A 608 35.04 -10.46 -6.50
CA LYS A 608 34.00 -11.45 -6.19
C LYS A 608 32.93 -10.92 -5.24
N PHE A 609 33.31 -10.13 -4.24
CA PHE A 609 32.34 -9.55 -3.32
C PHE A 609 31.53 -8.41 -3.96
N ARG A 610 32.15 -7.54 -4.78
CA ARG A 610 31.41 -6.56 -5.61
C ARG A 610 30.37 -7.25 -6.50
N ASP A 611 30.79 -8.30 -7.22
CA ASP A 611 29.92 -9.09 -8.10
C ASP A 611 28.80 -9.78 -7.34
N LEU A 612 29.08 -10.32 -6.14
CA LEU A 612 28.09 -10.95 -5.26
C LEU A 612 27.03 -9.94 -4.82
N TYR A 613 27.43 -8.77 -4.32
CA TYR A 613 26.49 -7.74 -3.85
C TYR A 613 25.69 -7.14 -4.99
N GLU A 614 26.29 -6.94 -6.17
CA GLU A 614 25.59 -6.46 -7.36
C GLU A 614 24.59 -7.50 -7.89
N GLN A 615 24.92 -8.80 -7.87
CA GLN A 615 23.99 -9.87 -8.20
C GLN A 615 22.84 -9.99 -7.19
N CYS A 616 23.12 -9.82 -5.90
CA CYS A 616 22.08 -9.75 -4.87
C CYS A 616 21.17 -8.53 -5.09
N TYR A 617 21.74 -7.35 -5.32
CA TYR A 617 20.99 -6.13 -5.65
C TYR A 617 20.04 -6.35 -6.83
N ARG A 618 20.54 -6.82 -7.97
CA ARG A 618 19.71 -7.07 -9.17
C ARG A 618 18.60 -8.08 -8.91
N MET A 619 18.85 -9.10 -8.10
CA MET A 619 17.81 -10.04 -7.67
C MET A 619 16.71 -9.34 -6.85
N ARG A 620 17.10 -8.61 -5.79
CA ARG A 620 16.15 -7.93 -4.89
C ARG A 620 15.41 -6.78 -5.59
N GLN A 621 16.04 -6.07 -6.52
CA GLN A 621 15.42 -5.07 -7.39
C GLN A 621 14.32 -5.69 -8.27
N ASN A 622 14.60 -6.84 -8.89
CA ASN A 622 13.62 -7.57 -9.69
C ASN A 622 12.45 -8.08 -8.84
N GLU A 623 12.69 -8.55 -7.62
CA GLU A 623 11.65 -8.91 -6.65
C GLU A 623 10.70 -7.73 -6.37
N LEU A 624 11.22 -6.53 -6.09
CA LEU A 624 10.42 -5.32 -5.90
C LEU A 624 9.59 -4.99 -7.15
N HIS A 625 10.21 -4.98 -8.33
CA HIS A 625 9.50 -4.73 -9.59
C HIS A 625 8.36 -5.74 -9.84
N LEU A 626 8.59 -7.03 -9.57
CA LEU A 626 7.58 -8.09 -9.70
C LEU A 626 6.40 -7.85 -8.76
N ILE A 627 6.65 -7.58 -7.48
CA ILE A 627 5.62 -7.33 -6.46
C ILE A 627 4.79 -6.11 -6.83
N ILE A 628 5.42 -4.97 -7.13
CA ILE A 628 4.72 -3.73 -7.51
C ILE A 628 3.85 -3.96 -8.76
N SER A 629 4.33 -4.74 -9.74
CA SER A 629 3.57 -5.07 -10.95
C SER A 629 2.27 -5.85 -10.68
N LYS A 630 2.20 -6.59 -9.56
CA LYS A 630 1.04 -7.42 -9.18
C LYS A 630 0.21 -6.84 -8.04
N LEU A 631 0.55 -5.65 -7.53
CA LEU A 631 -0.25 -5.00 -6.50
C LEU A 631 -1.70 -4.77 -6.96
N PRO A 632 -2.69 -4.97 -6.05
CA PRO A 632 -4.07 -4.58 -6.29
C PRO A 632 -4.18 -3.14 -6.77
N ARG A 633 -5.17 -2.86 -7.63
CA ARG A 633 -5.41 -1.49 -8.12
C ARG A 633 -5.71 -0.50 -6.99
N TRP A 634 -6.34 -0.96 -5.89
CA TRP A 634 -6.66 -0.08 -4.77
C TRP A 634 -5.41 0.36 -3.99
N VAL A 635 -4.45 -0.56 -3.75
CA VAL A 635 -3.15 -0.23 -3.14
C VAL A 635 -2.41 0.78 -4.01
N ARG A 636 -2.33 0.54 -5.32
CA ARG A 636 -1.66 1.47 -6.25
C ARG A 636 -2.36 2.82 -6.40
N ALA A 637 -3.68 2.88 -6.19
CA ALA A 637 -4.43 4.13 -6.24
C ALA A 637 -4.31 4.95 -4.94
N GLN A 638 -4.15 4.29 -3.78
CA GLN A 638 -3.84 4.95 -2.51
C GLN A 638 -2.36 5.37 -2.40
N GLY A 639 -1.49 4.70 -3.15
CA GLY A 639 -0.04 4.75 -2.95
C GLY A 639 0.43 3.77 -1.88
N PHE A 640 1.73 3.55 -1.83
CA PHE A 640 2.38 2.66 -0.89
C PHE A 640 3.76 3.21 -0.48
N PHE A 641 4.24 2.78 0.68
CA PHE A 641 5.62 3.03 1.09
C PHE A 641 6.51 1.88 0.66
N ILE A 642 7.80 2.16 0.47
CA ILE A 642 8.84 1.14 0.34
C ILE A 642 9.81 1.25 1.51
N GLY A 643 10.37 0.15 1.97
CA GLY A 643 11.36 0.20 3.04
C GLY A 643 12.12 -1.09 3.17
N GLY A 644 13.24 -1.04 3.88
CA GLY A 644 14.04 -2.24 4.13
C GLY A 644 15.14 -2.03 5.16
N THR A 645 15.79 -3.14 5.53
CA THR A 645 16.94 -3.16 6.45
C THR A 645 18.14 -3.80 5.78
N SER A 646 19.36 -3.26 5.99
CA SER A 646 20.62 -3.84 5.53
C SER A 646 20.64 -4.08 4.01
N GLU A 647 20.82 -5.32 3.52
CA GLU A 647 20.66 -5.66 2.08
C GLU A 647 19.35 -5.14 1.46
N GLY A 648 18.24 -5.21 2.20
CA GLY A 648 16.96 -4.68 1.74
C GLY A 648 16.93 -3.16 1.72
N ALA A 649 17.64 -2.50 2.64
CA ALA A 649 17.79 -1.05 2.68
C ALA A 649 18.65 -0.55 1.51
N MET A 650 19.78 -1.20 1.23
CA MET A 650 20.60 -0.93 0.03
C MET A 650 19.78 -1.14 -1.26
N THR A 651 18.90 -2.16 -1.29
CA THR A 651 18.01 -2.37 -2.43
C THR A 651 17.05 -1.20 -2.61
N VAL A 652 16.38 -0.77 -1.55
CA VAL A 652 15.42 0.35 -1.57
C VAL A 652 16.10 1.70 -1.84
N ALA A 653 17.33 1.89 -1.34
CA ALA A 653 18.12 3.09 -1.61
C ALA A 653 18.42 3.22 -3.11
N ARG A 654 18.88 2.14 -3.75
CA ARG A 654 19.27 2.12 -5.17
C ARG A 654 18.09 1.93 -6.15
N PHE A 655 16.89 1.66 -5.64
CA PHE A 655 15.72 1.29 -6.45
C PHE A 655 15.21 2.45 -7.33
N ASP A 656 15.21 2.26 -8.64
CA ASP A 656 14.50 3.16 -9.56
C ASP A 656 12.98 2.99 -9.43
N ASP A 657 12.36 3.93 -8.72
CA ASP A 657 10.92 4.08 -8.58
C ASP A 657 10.29 5.19 -9.44
N GLN A 658 11.05 5.91 -10.29
CA GLN A 658 10.49 6.95 -11.17
C GLN A 658 9.37 6.39 -12.04
N ARG A 659 9.55 5.15 -12.52
CA ARG A 659 8.56 4.38 -13.30
C ARG A 659 7.22 4.12 -12.59
N TYR A 660 7.10 4.40 -11.30
CA TYR A 660 5.86 4.30 -10.53
C TYR A 660 5.23 5.67 -10.24
N GLY A 661 5.92 6.76 -10.55
CA GLY A 661 5.45 8.13 -10.34
C GLY A 661 5.06 8.39 -8.89
N ARG A 662 3.92 9.06 -8.68
CA ARG A 662 3.40 9.42 -7.34
C ARG A 662 2.81 8.22 -6.54
N GLN A 663 3.05 6.98 -6.95
CA GLN A 663 2.59 5.79 -6.20
C GLN A 663 3.46 5.50 -4.96
N VAL A 664 4.73 5.92 -4.95
CA VAL A 664 5.60 5.76 -3.77
C VAL A 664 5.45 6.99 -2.89
N LEU A 665 4.88 6.80 -1.69
CA LEU A 665 4.56 7.88 -0.74
C LEU A 665 5.75 8.30 0.14
N GLY A 666 6.77 7.46 0.20
CA GLY A 666 7.97 7.65 1.00
C GLY A 666 8.81 6.36 1.02
N ARG A 667 10.11 6.51 1.25
CA ARG A 667 11.06 5.39 1.41
C ARG A 667 11.79 5.45 2.75
N PHE A 668 11.99 4.29 3.41
CA PHE A 668 12.85 4.21 4.59
C PHE A 668 13.98 3.19 4.43
N ILE A 669 15.18 3.57 4.88
CA ILE A 669 16.46 2.90 4.65
C ILE A 669 17.09 2.69 6.02
N ASN A 670 16.90 1.50 6.59
CA ASN A 670 17.32 1.14 7.95
C ASN A 670 18.63 0.32 7.93
N SER A 671 19.56 0.66 8.82
CA SER A 671 20.87 -0.01 8.95
C SER A 671 21.61 -0.15 7.61
N PHE A 672 21.70 0.95 6.85
CA PHE A 672 22.56 1.11 5.67
C PHE A 672 22.91 2.60 5.55
N SER A 673 24.18 2.93 5.28
CA SER A 673 24.66 4.31 5.40
C SER A 673 24.40 5.18 4.17
N ILE A 674 24.11 4.62 2.98
CA ILE A 674 23.96 5.39 1.73
C ILE A 674 25.27 6.15 1.40
N GLU A 675 26.39 5.45 1.49
CA GLU A 675 27.75 5.93 1.17
C GLU A 675 28.45 4.88 0.29
N TYR A 676 29.51 5.27 -0.43
CA TYR A 676 30.29 4.29 -1.19
C TYR A 676 31.15 3.49 -0.22
N CYS A 677 30.80 2.22 -0.06
CA CYS A 677 31.48 1.29 0.82
C CYS A 677 31.65 -0.08 0.16
N TYR A 678 32.15 -1.05 0.91
CA TYR A 678 32.35 -2.45 0.48
C TYR A 678 31.11 -3.11 -0.17
N PHE A 679 29.91 -2.60 0.11
CA PHE A 679 28.61 -3.18 -0.26
C PHE A 679 28.06 -2.61 -1.58
N THR A 680 28.71 -1.57 -2.10
CA THR A 680 28.37 -0.88 -3.35
C THR A 680 29.55 -1.03 -4.33
N PRO A 681 29.36 -1.54 -5.55
CA PRO A 681 30.48 -1.86 -6.44
C PRO A 681 31.31 -0.64 -6.88
N ASN A 682 30.70 0.55 -6.95
CA ASN A 682 31.28 1.81 -7.37
C ASN A 682 30.53 3.00 -6.71
N PRO A 683 31.04 4.26 -6.81
CA PRO A 683 30.38 5.42 -6.20
C PRO A 683 28.96 5.69 -6.72
N ASP A 684 28.68 5.46 -8.00
CA ASP A 684 27.33 5.63 -8.54
C ASP A 684 26.31 4.65 -7.95
N ALA A 685 26.76 3.50 -7.44
CA ALA A 685 25.91 2.55 -6.73
C ALA A 685 25.62 2.93 -5.26
N ALA A 686 26.29 3.95 -4.71
CA ALA A 686 25.96 4.52 -3.40
C ALA A 686 24.80 5.53 -3.47
N LYS A 687 24.64 6.17 -4.63
CA LYS A 687 23.61 7.16 -4.89
C LYS A 687 22.21 6.58 -4.73
N LEU A 688 21.32 7.37 -4.13
CA LEU A 688 19.90 7.13 -4.09
C LEU A 688 19.35 7.07 -5.53
N GLY A 689 18.69 5.97 -5.86
CA GLY A 689 18.04 5.75 -7.15
C GLY A 689 16.59 6.22 -7.15
N GLY A 690 16.07 6.46 -8.36
CA GLY A 690 14.66 6.75 -8.56
C GLY A 690 14.30 8.23 -8.41
N ASN A 691 13.12 8.50 -7.85
CA ASN A 691 12.57 9.85 -7.72
C ASN A 691 13.05 10.52 -6.41
N LEU A 692 13.85 11.58 -6.56
CA LEU A 692 14.45 12.37 -5.47
C LEU A 692 13.40 13.20 -4.69
N ALA A 693 12.20 13.40 -5.24
CA ALA A 693 11.08 14.03 -4.54
C ALA A 693 10.34 13.10 -3.56
N VAL A 694 10.70 11.80 -3.50
CA VAL A 694 10.10 10.85 -2.56
C VAL A 694 10.72 11.04 -1.17
N PRO A 695 9.93 11.36 -0.13
CA PRO A 695 10.47 11.60 1.20
C PRO A 695 11.26 10.40 1.72
N THR A 696 12.51 10.67 2.14
CA THR A 696 13.50 9.64 2.44
C THR A 696 13.92 9.65 3.91
N LEU A 697 13.74 8.54 4.60
CA LEU A 697 14.12 8.35 6.00
C LEU A 697 15.30 7.38 6.10
N ASN A 698 16.47 7.85 6.55
CA ASN A 698 17.63 7.02 6.85
C ASN A 698 17.77 6.82 8.36
N ILE A 699 17.94 5.58 8.81
CA ILE A 699 18.05 5.21 10.23
C ILE A 699 19.30 4.33 10.38
N ILE A 700 20.25 4.72 11.22
CA ILE A 700 21.49 3.97 11.40
C ILE A 700 22.10 4.18 12.80
N GLY A 701 22.69 3.12 13.34
CA GLY A 701 23.40 3.16 14.61
C GLY A 701 24.82 3.71 14.49
N THR A 702 25.25 4.50 15.48
CA THR A 702 26.65 4.98 15.58
C THR A 702 27.69 3.86 15.68
N HIS A 703 27.27 2.67 16.15
CA HIS A 703 28.07 1.47 16.33
C HIS A 703 27.60 0.34 15.39
N ASP A 704 27.01 0.67 14.24
CA ASP A 704 26.64 -0.32 13.21
C ASP A 704 27.89 -1.07 12.72
N GLU A 705 27.95 -2.37 13.01
CA GLU A 705 29.12 -3.23 12.79
C GLU A 705 29.42 -3.49 11.31
N TYR A 706 28.54 -3.07 10.38
CA TYR A 706 28.70 -3.24 8.95
C TYR A 706 28.94 -1.91 8.25
N PHE A 707 28.09 -0.91 8.52
CA PHE A 707 28.01 0.35 7.77
C PHE A 707 28.39 1.60 8.59
N GLY A 708 28.75 1.47 9.87
CA GLY A 708 29.19 2.59 10.70
C GLY A 708 30.53 3.19 10.25
N ALA A 709 30.83 4.42 10.66
CA ALA A 709 32.08 5.11 10.32
C ALA A 709 33.35 4.50 10.94
N GLN A 710 33.20 3.73 12.03
CA GLN A 710 34.29 3.21 12.86
C GLN A 710 33.96 1.79 13.30
N ASN A 711 34.99 0.96 13.52
CA ASN A 711 34.87 -0.42 14.02
C ASN A 711 33.91 -1.33 13.22
N SER A 712 33.63 -0.98 11.96
CA SER A 712 32.71 -1.66 11.08
C SER A 712 33.43 -2.38 9.93
N VAL A 713 32.71 -3.23 9.19
CA VAL A 713 33.22 -3.79 7.92
C VAL A 713 33.57 -2.69 6.93
N ALA A 714 32.74 -1.65 6.78
CA ALA A 714 33.00 -0.54 5.86
C ALA A 714 34.28 0.23 6.22
N ALA A 715 34.49 0.54 7.49
CA ALA A 715 35.71 1.19 7.97
C ALA A 715 36.95 0.32 7.72
N ALA A 716 36.89 -0.96 8.11
CA ALA A 716 38.02 -1.89 7.97
C ALA A 716 38.38 -2.18 6.50
N VAL A 717 37.40 -2.28 5.60
CA VAL A 717 37.67 -2.47 4.15
C VAL A 717 38.28 -1.22 3.55
N LYS A 718 37.80 -0.02 3.91
CA LYS A 718 38.34 1.26 3.46
C LYS A 718 39.79 1.51 3.92
N GLU A 719 40.14 1.11 5.15
CA GLU A 719 41.46 1.36 5.74
C GLU A 719 42.61 0.61 5.02
N ASP A 720 42.31 -0.48 4.32
CA ASP A 720 43.31 -1.24 3.55
C ASP A 720 43.70 -0.51 2.26
N LYS A 721 44.93 0.04 2.24
CA LYS A 721 45.44 0.82 1.10
C LYS A 721 45.82 0.01 -0.14
N VAL A 722 45.76 -1.32 -0.09
CA VAL A 722 46.22 -2.23 -1.15
C VAL A 722 45.06 -2.88 -1.90
N ARG A 723 44.01 -3.28 -1.16
CA ARG A 723 42.84 -4.02 -1.68
C ARG A 723 41.50 -3.40 -1.27
N GLY A 724 41.53 -2.42 -0.38
CA GLY A 724 40.36 -1.71 0.09
C GLY A 724 39.69 -0.84 -0.96
N PHE A 725 38.41 -0.54 -0.73
CA PHE A 725 37.62 0.39 -1.52
C PHE A 725 36.46 0.96 -0.70
N GLY A 726 35.92 2.09 -1.16
CA GLY A 726 34.95 2.91 -0.44
C GLY A 726 35.43 4.36 -0.32
N ASP A 727 34.59 5.22 0.26
CA ASP A 727 34.87 6.66 0.38
C ASP A 727 36.00 6.97 1.37
N ALA A 728 36.89 7.88 0.97
CA ALA A 728 37.97 8.38 1.83
C ALA A 728 37.45 9.03 3.13
N LYS A 729 36.19 9.49 3.14
CA LYS A 729 35.44 9.95 4.31
C LYS A 729 34.17 9.11 4.43
N LEU A 730 34.04 8.36 5.52
CA LEU A 730 32.80 7.66 5.89
C LEU A 730 32.30 8.32 7.16
N ASP A 731 31.09 8.87 7.11
CA ASP A 731 30.36 9.40 8.28
C ASP A 731 29.42 8.33 8.89
N GLY A 732 29.17 7.23 8.16
CA GLY A 732 28.27 6.17 8.59
C GLY A 732 26.80 6.59 8.55
N HIS A 733 26.43 7.50 7.62
CA HIS A 733 25.06 7.98 7.41
C HIS A 733 24.89 8.71 6.06
N GLY A 734 23.66 8.82 5.57
CA GLY A 734 23.41 9.34 4.22
C GLY A 734 23.42 10.87 4.04
N PHE A 735 23.74 11.66 5.08
CA PHE A 735 23.49 13.10 5.06
C PHE A 735 24.21 13.83 3.91
N ASP A 736 25.52 13.65 3.76
CA ASP A 736 26.31 14.31 2.71
C ASP A 736 25.88 13.82 1.30
N GLN A 737 25.61 12.52 1.13
CA GLN A 737 25.19 11.94 -0.15
C GLN A 737 23.80 12.41 -0.60
N LEU A 738 22.81 12.45 0.31
CA LEU A 738 21.45 12.93 0.03
C LEU A 738 21.43 14.45 -0.22
N MET A 739 22.38 15.19 0.37
CA MET A 739 22.58 16.62 0.13
C MET A 739 23.23 16.90 -1.23
N GLU A 740 24.22 16.10 -1.64
CA GLU A 740 24.83 16.21 -2.96
C GLU A 740 23.83 15.85 -4.08
N GLN A 741 22.97 14.87 -3.84
CA GLN A 741 21.92 14.43 -4.77
C GLN A 741 20.66 15.30 -4.80
N GLU A 742 20.63 16.42 -4.08
CA GLU A 742 19.51 17.37 -4.15
C GLU A 742 18.14 16.75 -3.80
N VAL A 743 18.08 15.87 -2.78
CA VAL A 743 16.84 15.23 -2.33
C VAL A 743 15.90 16.22 -1.63
N ASP A 744 14.69 16.41 -2.16
CA ASP A 744 13.71 17.43 -1.71
C ASP A 744 13.44 17.41 -0.20
N CYS A 745 13.24 16.21 0.36
CA CYS A 745 12.88 16.00 1.76
C CYS A 745 13.54 14.72 2.31
N ALA A 746 14.49 14.87 3.23
CA ALA A 746 15.08 13.74 3.92
C ALA A 746 15.35 13.97 5.41
N LEU A 747 15.23 12.89 6.19
CA LEU A 747 15.60 12.83 7.60
C LEU A 747 16.63 11.71 7.82
N ILE A 748 17.73 12.04 8.49
CA ILE A 748 18.78 11.11 8.90
C ILE A 748 18.73 11.00 10.42
N CYS A 749 18.42 9.81 10.94
CA CYS A 749 18.40 9.48 12.36
C CYS A 749 19.65 8.66 12.71
N GLN A 750 20.63 9.29 13.37
CA GLN A 750 21.83 8.60 13.87
C GLN A 750 21.65 8.25 15.37
N LEU A 751 21.75 6.97 15.72
CA LEU A 751 21.38 6.45 17.04
C LEU A 751 22.61 6.16 17.93
N GLU A 752 22.70 6.78 19.10
CA GLU A 752 23.82 6.65 20.06
C GLU A 752 23.93 5.22 20.62
N GLU A 753 25.12 4.62 20.60
CA GLU A 753 25.35 3.19 20.93
C GLU A 753 24.51 2.19 20.11
N GLY A 754 23.74 2.64 19.12
CA GLY A 754 22.96 1.78 18.24
C GLY A 754 23.88 0.88 17.41
N LYS A 755 23.61 -0.43 17.44
CA LYS A 755 24.22 -1.47 16.60
C LYS A 755 23.42 -1.66 15.30
N HIS A 756 23.79 -2.64 14.48
CA HIS A 756 23.08 -2.97 13.24
C HIS A 756 21.60 -3.35 13.43
N SER A 757 21.21 -3.77 14.63
CA SER A 757 19.82 -4.03 15.06
C SER A 757 19.30 -2.87 15.94
N PRO A 758 18.78 -1.76 15.37
CA PRO A 758 18.36 -0.59 16.15
C PRO A 758 17.15 -0.85 17.05
N CYS A 759 16.33 -1.89 16.82
CA CYS A 759 15.24 -2.25 17.73
C CYS A 759 15.77 -2.76 19.08
N GLU A 760 17.00 -3.26 19.16
CA GLU A 760 17.61 -3.68 20.43
C GLU A 760 18.12 -2.50 21.26
N SER A 761 17.98 -1.26 20.79
CA SER A 761 18.46 -0.05 21.49
C SER A 761 17.44 1.09 21.52
N HIS A 762 16.65 1.29 20.46
CA HIS A 762 15.81 2.47 20.27
C HIS A 762 14.36 2.14 19.86
N ASP A 763 13.88 0.93 20.14
CA ASP A 763 12.52 0.44 19.83
C ASP A 763 11.39 1.47 20.02
N ASN A 764 11.31 2.09 21.20
CA ASN A 764 10.27 3.07 21.53
C ASN A 764 10.36 4.35 20.68
N PHE A 765 11.59 4.78 20.32
CA PHE A 765 11.82 5.89 19.40
C PHE A 765 11.43 5.49 17.96
N LEU A 766 11.84 4.31 17.50
CA LEU A 766 11.48 3.80 16.17
C LEU A 766 9.95 3.73 15.97
N ARG A 767 9.21 3.32 17.01
CA ARG A 767 7.74 3.31 17.00
C ARG A 767 7.15 4.70 16.77
N LYS A 768 7.60 5.72 17.52
CA LYS A 768 7.15 7.11 17.34
C LYS A 768 7.58 7.68 15.98
N LEU A 769 8.81 7.39 15.55
CA LEU A 769 9.37 7.81 14.26
C LEU A 769 8.56 7.25 13.09
N PHE A 770 8.33 5.94 13.05
CA PHE A 770 7.52 5.29 12.01
C PHE A 770 6.07 5.78 12.04
N GLN A 771 5.45 5.93 13.22
CA GLN A 771 4.11 6.52 13.33
C GLN A 771 4.06 7.92 12.70
N THR A 772 5.09 8.74 12.92
CA THR A 772 5.19 10.08 12.34
C THR A 772 5.39 10.01 10.82
N PHE A 773 6.35 9.21 10.35
CA PHE A 773 6.67 9.04 8.94
C PHE A 773 5.50 8.53 8.09
N PHE A 774 4.78 7.50 8.56
CA PHE A 774 3.61 6.97 7.84
C PHE A 774 2.37 7.88 7.92
N THR A 775 2.39 8.94 8.74
CA THR A 775 1.30 9.92 8.84
C THR A 775 1.60 11.21 8.09
N ARG A 776 2.86 11.69 8.14
CA ARG A 776 3.31 12.96 7.54
C ARG A 776 4.67 12.78 6.83
N PRO A 777 4.76 11.96 5.77
CA PRO A 777 6.05 11.66 5.13
C PRO A 777 6.69 12.89 4.50
N ALA A 778 5.90 13.77 3.87
CA ALA A 778 6.41 15.01 3.25
C ALA A 778 7.02 16.00 4.25
N ASP A 779 6.66 15.91 5.54
CA ASP A 779 7.16 16.79 6.59
C ASP A 779 8.29 16.15 7.42
N ILE A 780 8.75 14.93 7.09
CA ILE A 780 9.62 14.14 7.98
C ILE A 780 10.96 14.82 8.29
N CYS A 781 11.47 15.64 7.35
CA CYS A 781 12.66 16.45 7.56
C CYS A 781 12.50 17.50 8.69
N PHE A 782 11.28 17.86 9.07
CA PHE A 782 10.94 18.78 10.17
C PHE A 782 10.56 18.04 11.47
N LEU A 783 11.09 16.83 11.73
CA LEU A 783 10.69 16.01 12.90
C LEU A 783 10.69 16.77 14.24
N HIS A 784 11.68 17.66 14.45
CA HIS A 784 11.77 18.49 15.65
C HIS A 784 10.57 19.45 15.81
N GLU A 785 10.10 20.06 14.72
CA GLU A 785 8.87 20.87 14.71
C GLU A 785 7.62 19.98 14.86
N LEU A 786 7.59 18.80 14.23
CA LEU A 786 6.48 17.86 14.35
C LEU A 786 6.30 17.33 15.78
N TRP A 787 7.37 17.30 16.57
CA TRP A 787 7.38 16.82 17.96
C TRP A 787 7.48 17.95 18.99
N LYS A 788 7.45 19.24 18.58
CA LYS A 788 7.56 20.39 19.49
C LYS A 788 6.52 20.35 20.63
N ASP A 789 5.30 19.90 20.32
CA ASP A 789 4.17 19.81 21.24
C ASP A 789 4.17 18.50 22.06
N ASP A 790 5.12 17.59 21.79
CA ASP A 790 5.39 16.37 22.55
C ASP A 790 6.81 16.44 23.17
N PRO A 791 6.97 17.11 24.33
CA PRO A 791 8.27 17.27 24.99
C PRO A 791 8.95 15.94 25.33
N ILE A 792 8.19 14.84 25.46
CA ILE A 792 8.75 13.51 25.70
C ILE A 792 9.51 13.03 24.47
N SER A 793 8.86 13.07 23.30
CA SER A 793 9.48 12.63 22.05
C SER A 793 10.59 13.59 21.61
N LEU A 794 10.40 14.90 21.81
CA LEU A 794 11.41 15.92 21.49
C LEU A 794 12.70 15.73 22.29
N ASN A 795 12.61 15.34 23.57
CA ASN A 795 13.79 15.08 24.41
C ASN A 795 14.64 13.88 23.96
N TRP A 796 14.13 13.01 23.08
CA TRP A 796 14.91 11.95 22.43
C TRP A 796 15.67 12.43 21.19
N VAL A 797 15.56 13.71 20.81
CA VAL A 797 16.07 14.23 19.54
C VAL A 797 16.96 15.44 19.76
N LYS A 798 18.20 15.37 19.28
CA LYS A 798 19.11 16.51 19.16
C LYS A 798 19.29 16.83 17.68
N MET A 799 18.90 18.03 17.25
CA MET A 799 19.21 18.48 15.88
C MET A 799 20.72 18.73 15.77
N GLU A 800 21.39 18.12 14.78
CA GLU A 800 22.80 18.39 14.51
C GLU A 800 23.01 19.31 13.30
N LYS A 801 22.32 18.99 12.19
CA LYS A 801 22.47 19.71 10.92
C LYS A 801 21.12 19.81 10.25
N MET A 802 20.86 20.96 9.65
CA MET A 802 19.71 21.18 8.77
C MET A 802 20.15 22.12 7.66
N ARG A 803 19.74 21.85 6.42
CA ARG A 803 19.99 22.74 5.29
C ARG A 803 18.74 22.91 4.46
N THR A 804 18.32 24.17 4.32
CA THR A 804 17.13 24.62 3.60
C THR A 804 17.56 25.54 2.45
N LYS A 805 17.77 24.98 1.25
CA LYS A 805 18.07 25.72 0.02
C LYS A 805 17.36 25.07 -1.16
N GLY A 806 16.03 25.25 -1.25
CA GLY A 806 15.18 24.54 -2.21
C GLY A 806 14.84 23.13 -1.75
N GLN A 807 15.82 22.37 -1.28
CA GLN A 807 15.65 21.10 -0.56
C GLN A 807 15.65 21.29 0.95
N THR A 808 15.12 20.31 1.70
CA THR A 808 15.26 20.20 3.16
C THR A 808 15.80 18.81 3.56
N VAL A 809 17.07 18.77 3.93
CA VAL A 809 17.71 17.59 4.52
C VAL A 809 18.11 17.90 5.97
N THR A 810 17.68 17.04 6.89
CA THR A 810 17.91 17.20 8.34
C THR A 810 18.61 15.98 8.91
N LYS A 811 19.67 16.18 9.67
CA LYS A 811 20.30 15.17 10.51
C LYS A 811 19.95 15.43 11.98
N ILE A 812 19.44 14.37 12.62
CA ILE A 812 19.25 14.31 14.06
C ILE A 812 20.13 13.22 14.68
N PHE A 813 20.62 13.51 15.87
CA PHE A 813 21.23 12.55 16.78
C PHE A 813 20.19 12.14 17.82
N VAL A 814 20.04 10.84 18.02
CA VAL A 814 19.11 10.24 19.00
C VAL A 814 19.97 9.69 20.13
N PRO A 815 19.94 10.31 21.33
CA PRO A 815 20.69 9.80 22.46
C PRO A 815 20.21 8.43 22.91
N LYS A 816 21.07 7.72 23.64
CA LYS A 816 20.75 6.43 24.25
C LYS A 816 19.50 6.57 25.12
N MET A 817 18.57 5.64 24.96
CA MET A 817 17.27 5.71 25.62
C MET A 817 17.38 5.70 27.14
N ASP A 818 16.69 6.65 27.79
CA ASP A 818 16.64 6.86 29.25
C ASP A 818 15.78 5.82 29.99
N HIS A 819 15.53 4.67 29.37
CA HIS A 819 14.61 3.64 29.86
C HIS A 819 14.92 2.25 29.25
N PRO A 820 14.58 1.15 29.95
CA PRO A 820 14.87 -0.19 29.48
C PRO A 820 14.12 -0.49 28.19
N VAL A 821 14.76 -1.16 27.24
CA VAL A 821 14.22 -1.37 25.89
C VAL A 821 12.99 -2.28 25.92
N LYS A 822 12.85 -3.15 26.92
CA LYS A 822 11.66 -3.99 27.10
C LYS A 822 10.40 -3.23 27.56
N VAL A 823 10.55 -2.05 28.19
CA VAL A 823 9.42 -1.25 28.68
C VAL A 823 8.68 -0.61 27.51
N THR A 824 7.34 -0.68 27.51
CA THR A 824 6.48 -0.06 26.50
C THR A 824 6.37 1.46 26.70
N LEU A 825 5.95 2.19 25.67
CA LEU A 825 5.65 3.63 25.77
C LEU A 825 4.60 3.92 26.85
N ALA A 826 3.52 3.13 26.92
CA ALA A 826 2.46 3.30 27.90
C ALA A 826 2.93 3.02 29.35
N GLU A 827 3.78 2.02 29.57
CA GLU A 827 4.41 1.77 30.86
C GLU A 827 5.38 2.89 31.26
N LEU A 828 6.17 3.40 30.31
CA LEU A 828 7.08 4.52 30.55
C LEU A 828 6.33 5.78 30.99
N GLU A 829 5.24 6.13 30.30
CA GLU A 829 4.33 7.20 30.73
C GLU A 829 3.78 6.96 32.14
N ASN A 830 3.34 5.74 32.44
CA ASN A 830 2.84 5.39 33.77
C ASN A 830 3.93 5.50 34.86
N PHE A 831 5.16 5.07 34.60
CA PHE A 831 6.29 5.24 35.52
C PHE A 831 6.61 6.71 35.78
N ARG A 832 6.59 7.54 34.71
CA ARG A 832 6.79 9.00 34.81
C ARG A 832 5.67 9.68 35.60
N ARG A 833 4.39 9.36 35.32
CA ARG A 833 3.22 9.85 36.10
C ARG A 833 3.29 9.46 37.57
N MET A 834 3.73 8.24 37.88
CA MET A 834 3.92 7.76 39.26
C MET A 834 5.23 8.24 39.93
N LYS A 835 6.06 9.04 39.25
CA LYS A 835 7.42 9.46 39.71
C LYS A 835 8.33 8.28 40.14
N LYS A 836 8.14 7.09 39.55
CA LYS A 836 8.85 5.84 39.91
C LYS A 836 10.21 5.72 39.19
N THR A 837 11.00 6.80 39.19
CA THR A 837 12.31 6.87 38.50
C THR A 837 13.32 5.86 39.02
N ALA A 838 13.35 5.58 40.34
CA ALA A 838 14.24 4.58 40.93
C ALA A 838 14.08 3.19 40.28
N LYS A 839 12.84 2.68 40.16
CA LYS A 839 12.57 1.38 39.54
C LYS A 839 13.00 1.33 38.07
N LEU A 840 12.85 2.44 37.34
CA LEU A 840 13.30 2.52 35.95
C LEU A 840 14.84 2.44 35.85
N ASN A 841 15.54 3.14 36.75
CA ASN A 841 17.00 3.13 36.85
C ASN A 841 17.56 1.75 37.25
N ASP A 842 16.86 1.02 38.12
CA ASP A 842 17.30 -0.33 38.53
C ASP A 842 17.11 -1.35 37.40
N MET A 843 16.00 -1.29 36.66
CA MET A 843 15.79 -2.08 35.44
C MET A 843 16.82 -1.74 34.34
N LEU A 844 17.20 -0.46 34.21
CA LEU A 844 18.26 -0.04 33.29
C LEU A 844 19.61 -0.66 33.65
N LYS A 845 20.03 -0.58 34.92
CA LYS A 845 21.29 -1.18 35.38
C LYS A 845 21.33 -2.69 35.15
N GLU A 846 20.22 -3.39 35.38
CA GLU A 846 20.12 -4.82 35.10
C GLU A 846 20.31 -5.10 33.59
N GLU A 847 19.64 -4.33 32.72
CA GLU A 847 19.79 -4.47 31.27
C GLU A 847 21.21 -4.15 30.79
N GLU A 848 21.86 -3.12 31.35
CA GLU A 848 23.25 -2.78 31.06
C GLU A 848 24.23 -3.87 31.51
N GLN A 849 24.02 -4.48 32.68
CA GLN A 849 24.80 -5.63 33.13
C GLN A 849 24.63 -6.83 32.19
N GLN A 850 23.40 -7.12 31.75
CA GLN A 850 23.13 -8.18 30.77
C GLN A 850 23.80 -7.90 29.41
N ARG A 851 23.76 -6.65 28.93
CA ARG A 851 24.45 -6.21 27.69
C ARG A 851 25.96 -6.34 27.82
N ALA A 852 26.56 -5.83 28.91
CA ALA A 852 27.99 -5.91 29.17
C ALA A 852 28.48 -7.36 29.27
N ALA A 853 27.71 -8.25 29.92
CA ALA A 853 28.02 -9.67 29.98
C ALA A 853 28.01 -10.34 28.60
N LYS A 854 27.00 -10.05 27.76
CA LYS A 854 26.94 -10.53 26.37
C LYS A 854 28.12 -10.02 25.54
N ASP A 855 28.40 -8.71 25.58
CA ASP A 855 29.50 -8.11 24.81
C ASP A 855 30.87 -8.61 25.28
N SER A 856 31.06 -8.87 26.57
CA SER A 856 32.26 -9.52 27.11
C SER A 856 32.40 -10.96 26.62
N SER A 857 31.31 -11.72 26.58
CA SER A 857 31.28 -13.09 26.03
C SER A 857 31.65 -13.11 24.55
N VAL A 858 31.05 -12.22 23.75
CA VAL A 858 31.34 -12.06 22.31
C VAL A 858 32.80 -11.63 22.09
N LYS A 859 33.32 -10.65 22.85
CA LYS A 859 34.73 -10.25 22.79
C LYS A 859 35.67 -11.40 23.16
N GLY A 860 35.32 -12.22 24.15
CA GLY A 860 36.06 -13.43 24.53
C GLY A 860 36.13 -14.46 23.40
N LEU A 861 34.98 -14.76 22.77
CA LEU A 861 34.88 -15.63 21.60
C LEU A 861 35.71 -15.11 20.42
N LEU A 862 35.58 -13.82 20.07
CA LEU A 862 36.36 -13.19 19.00
C LEU A 862 37.86 -13.20 19.30
N ALA A 863 38.28 -12.97 20.54
CA ALA A 863 39.67 -13.06 20.95
C ALA A 863 40.22 -14.50 20.86
N ALA A 864 39.43 -15.51 21.23
CA ALA A 864 39.79 -16.91 21.08
C ALA A 864 39.95 -17.31 19.60
N VAL A 865 39.04 -16.87 18.73
CA VAL A 865 39.14 -17.07 17.27
C VAL A 865 40.37 -16.37 16.70
N LYS A 866 40.64 -15.10 17.08
CA LYS A 866 41.85 -14.38 16.65
C LYS A 866 43.14 -15.08 17.12
N ARG A 867 43.19 -15.62 18.34
CA ARG A 867 44.32 -16.44 18.83
C ARG A 867 44.50 -17.72 18.01
N ARG A 868 43.41 -18.46 17.73
CA ARG A 868 43.43 -19.69 16.92
C ARG A 868 43.93 -19.42 15.49
N ASN A 869 43.45 -18.35 14.87
CA ASN A 869 43.89 -17.94 13.52
C ASN A 869 45.35 -17.46 13.52
N LYS A 870 45.83 -16.82 14.58
CA LYS A 870 47.25 -16.45 14.72
C LYS A 870 48.16 -17.68 14.90
N ALA A 871 47.73 -18.66 15.68
CA ALA A 871 48.44 -19.95 15.83
C ALA A 871 48.49 -20.74 14.51
N MET A 872 47.41 -20.77 13.74
CA MET A 872 47.38 -21.39 12.41
C MET A 872 48.20 -20.66 11.34
N LYS A 873 48.57 -19.39 11.57
CA LYS A 873 49.45 -18.59 10.68
C LYS A 873 50.93 -18.61 11.09
N GLN A 874 51.32 -19.31 12.15
CA GLN A 874 52.73 -19.64 12.39
C GLN A 874 53.06 -20.93 11.62
N PRO A 875 53.97 -20.90 10.62
CA PRO A 875 54.48 -22.13 10.04
C PRO A 875 55.29 -22.88 11.09
N SER A 876 55.11 -24.19 11.18
CA SER A 876 55.95 -25.05 12.03
C SER A 876 57.40 -24.97 11.52
N GLN A 877 58.28 -24.32 12.28
CA GLN A 877 59.71 -24.23 11.94
C GLN A 877 60.45 -25.56 12.09
N ASP A 878 59.82 -26.57 12.71
CA ASP A 878 60.40 -27.90 12.87
C ASP A 878 60.09 -28.80 11.68
N GLY A 879 61.12 -29.04 10.86
CA GLY A 879 61.18 -30.22 10.00
C GLY A 879 61.34 -30.01 8.50
N TYR A 880 62.48 -29.45 8.06
CA TYR A 880 63.11 -29.93 6.81
C TYR A 880 64.63 -29.77 6.84
N SER A 881 65.29 -30.66 7.58
CA SER A 881 66.72 -30.94 7.40
C SER A 881 66.87 -32.13 6.46
N MET A 882 67.12 -31.89 5.18
CA MET A 882 67.75 -32.88 4.30
C MET A 882 69.15 -32.40 3.90
N LYS A 883 70.12 -33.29 4.08
CA LYS A 883 71.52 -33.10 3.66
C LYS A 883 71.65 -33.45 2.17
N LYS A 884 72.51 -32.69 1.48
CA LYS A 884 73.26 -33.00 0.24
C LYS A 884 72.56 -33.87 -0.80
#